data_AF-A0A1H3NY30-F1
#
_entry.id   AF-A0A1H3NY30-F1
#
_cell.length_a   1.000
_cell.length_b   1.000
_cell.length_c   1.000
_cell.angle_alpha   90.00
_cell.angle_beta   90.00
_cell.angle_gamma   90.00
#
_symmetry.space_group_name_H-M   'P 1'
#
loop_
_entity.id
_entity.type
_entity.pdbx_description
1 polymer ?
#
loop_
_entity_poly.entity_id
_entity_poly.type
_entity_poly.pdbx_seq_one_letter_code
_entity_poly.pdbx_strand_id
1 'polypeptide(L)'
;MAITIRKGFAATAAALLILAFTPGAAAADPDPRIGLTGGWLDAQEAASNIERLAHVDKPAGSFDPANPSNFSYVASDLAFKGNVAFMGGYNGFTVFDVANPSAPSILTTVVCPGGQGDVSVFGNLLFMSVEETRGRVDCGTNPAVGTRFQGVRVFDISNVTNPQQVAAVQLCRGSHTHSLVTKPGDTDNVYVYVSGTAGVRTDGLAGCNNNPAAGVDPSRWRIDVIKVPVAAPDQAAVVNNPRLFADETTGAVDGLQNAPQTPRHPSGSNWSPSPVTDACHDITSYPAIGLAAGACEGNGILIDISDPANPKRLDEVADPNFAYWHSATINNDGTKVIFTDEWGGGTGARCRDTDLPSWGANAIFDIVDGKMEFRSYYKLPVPQTVVENCVAHNGSLLPVPGRDIMVQAWYQGGLSVLDFTDSANPKEIAFFDRGPVNPNALSLGGFWSAYWHNGQVYGSEIARGFDTFGLKPSEFLSAAEIAAAREVQVPETNPQHQQKFTWTPSLANTRARFDQLVRTCTTTITGNRNGIVVADGVTCLDGATVRGAITVRPGASLLAINSTINGALASSSASAVHLYDSTLNGAMAVSGTTGSLAVVDSTIRGAVSLSGARTPGVASVIAGNDVFGVLSCTGNNPTPINVGSKNKVRGLAVGQCAALD
;
A
#
# COMPACT_ATOMS: atom_id res chain seq x y z
N MET A 1 50.04 -85.24 -3.82
CA MET A 1 51.44 -85.18 -3.36
C MET A 1 51.99 -83.80 -3.73
N ALA A 2 52.52 -83.09 -2.72
CA ALA A 2 53.47 -81.96 -2.73
C ALA A 2 53.30 -80.81 -3.76
N ILE A 3 52.95 -79.56 -3.36
CA ILE A 3 53.83 -78.50 -2.78
C ILE A 3 54.76 -77.91 -3.88
N THR A 4 54.84 -76.62 -4.24
CA THR A 4 55.04 -75.41 -3.41
C THR A 4 54.86 -74.07 -4.17
N ILE A 5 54.55 -73.07 -3.36
CA ILE A 5 54.42 -71.61 -3.48
C ILE A 5 55.68 -70.82 -3.91
N ARG A 6 55.47 -69.66 -4.58
CA ARG A 6 56.15 -68.33 -4.43
C ARG A 6 55.61 -67.38 -5.54
N LYS A 7 55.24 -66.10 -5.40
CA LYS A 7 55.61 -64.94 -4.54
C LYS A 7 54.48 -63.88 -4.61
N GLY A 8 54.46 -62.96 -3.64
CA GLY A 8 54.05 -61.56 -3.89
C GLY A 8 53.19 -60.93 -2.80
N PHE A 9 53.83 -60.34 -1.79
CA PHE A 9 53.18 -59.45 -0.83
C PHE A 9 52.79 -58.12 -1.51
N ALA A 10 51.54 -57.70 -1.36
CA ALA A 10 51.11 -56.32 -1.52
C ALA A 10 50.15 -55.98 -0.38
N ALA A 11 50.58 -55.08 0.50
CA ALA A 11 49.80 -54.55 1.61
C ALA A 11 48.65 -53.69 1.07
N THR A 12 47.42 -54.02 1.43
CA THR A 12 46.24 -53.18 1.18
C THR A 12 45.80 -52.57 2.50
N ALA A 13 45.94 -51.25 2.60
CA ALA A 13 45.44 -50.44 3.70
C ALA A 13 43.90 -50.36 3.61
N ALA A 14 43.22 -50.75 4.69
CA ALA A 14 41.78 -50.58 4.82
C ALA A 14 41.48 -49.11 5.16
N ALA A 15 40.95 -48.37 4.20
CA ALA A 15 40.39 -47.04 4.42
C ALA A 15 38.97 -47.20 5.01
N LEU A 16 38.79 -46.80 6.27
CA LEU A 16 37.46 -46.60 6.86
C LEU A 16 36.79 -45.39 6.17
N LEU A 17 35.71 -45.64 5.42
CA LEU A 17 34.81 -44.61 4.94
C LEU A 17 33.98 -44.08 6.12
N ILE A 18 34.32 -42.88 6.60
CA ILE A 18 33.44 -42.09 7.47
C ILE A 18 32.44 -41.39 6.54
N LEU A 19 31.20 -41.88 6.50
CA LEU A 19 30.07 -41.19 5.88
C LEU A 19 29.74 -39.97 6.75
N ALA A 20 30.28 -38.81 6.36
CA ALA A 20 29.82 -37.53 6.87
C ALA A 20 28.40 -37.28 6.31
N PHE A 21 27.39 -37.41 7.17
CA PHE A 21 26.06 -36.86 6.89
C PHE A 21 26.17 -35.34 6.95
N THR A 22 26.34 -34.70 5.80
CA THR A 22 26.02 -33.28 5.67
C THR A 22 24.49 -33.14 5.77
N PRO A 23 23.96 -32.29 6.65
CA PRO A 23 22.55 -31.94 6.58
C PRO A 23 22.34 -31.28 5.22
N GLY A 24 21.56 -31.92 4.35
CA GLY A 24 21.11 -31.29 3.12
C GLY A 24 20.37 -30.02 3.49
N ALA A 25 20.83 -28.88 2.98
CA ALA A 25 19.99 -27.69 2.96
C ALA A 25 18.69 -28.10 2.27
N ALA A 26 17.56 -28.02 2.98
CA ALA A 26 16.26 -28.13 2.33
C ALA A 26 16.25 -27.05 1.25
N ALA A 27 16.19 -27.46 -0.02
CA ALA A 27 15.89 -26.53 -1.09
C ALA A 27 14.55 -25.88 -0.71
N ALA A 28 14.50 -24.55 -0.69
CA ALA A 28 13.22 -23.86 -0.53
C ALA A 28 12.26 -24.42 -1.59
N ASP A 29 11.01 -24.70 -1.21
CA ASP A 29 10.01 -25.06 -2.19
C ASP A 29 9.96 -23.97 -3.27
N PRO A 30 9.90 -24.33 -4.56
CA PRO A 30 9.81 -23.35 -5.64
C PRO A 30 8.55 -22.48 -5.43
N ASP A 31 8.68 -21.17 -5.67
CA ASP A 31 7.55 -20.23 -5.54
C ASP A 31 6.35 -20.73 -6.36
N PRO A 32 5.15 -20.87 -5.76
CA PRO A 32 4.00 -21.51 -6.40
C PRO A 32 3.46 -20.75 -7.61
N ARG A 33 3.90 -19.51 -7.84
CA ARG A 33 3.58 -18.72 -9.04
C ARG A 33 4.37 -19.16 -10.27
N ILE A 34 5.49 -19.86 -10.09
CA ILE A 34 6.32 -20.32 -11.22
C ILE A 34 5.61 -21.46 -11.96
N GLY A 35 5.33 -21.24 -13.25
CA GLY A 35 4.76 -22.26 -14.12
C GLY A 35 3.24 -22.37 -14.09
N LEU A 36 2.53 -21.36 -13.57
CA LEU A 36 1.08 -21.27 -13.68
C LEU A 36 0.63 -21.38 -15.14
N THR A 37 -0.31 -22.29 -15.43
CA THR A 37 -0.85 -22.41 -16.78
C THR A 37 -1.69 -21.18 -17.14
N GLY A 38 -1.46 -20.63 -18.33
CA GLY A 38 -2.22 -19.48 -18.84
C GLY A 38 -3.62 -19.84 -19.34
N GLY A 39 -4.46 -18.81 -19.43
CA GLY A 39 -5.86 -18.88 -19.83
C GLY A 39 -6.57 -17.54 -19.60
N TRP A 40 -7.59 -17.23 -20.39
CA TRP A 40 -8.29 -15.94 -20.22
C TRP A 40 -9.11 -15.94 -18.93
N LEU A 41 -10.05 -16.87 -18.73
CA LEU A 41 -10.85 -16.95 -17.49
C LEU A 41 -10.52 -18.19 -16.65
N ASP A 42 -9.69 -19.09 -17.17
CA ASP A 42 -9.36 -20.40 -16.61
C ASP A 42 -7.85 -20.58 -16.34
N ALA A 43 -7.10 -19.48 -16.25
CA ALA A 43 -5.71 -19.52 -15.81
C ALA A 43 -5.58 -20.13 -14.42
N GLN A 44 -4.47 -20.85 -14.19
CA GLN A 44 -4.12 -21.32 -12.85
C GLN A 44 -3.79 -20.13 -11.96
N GLU A 45 -4.16 -20.23 -10.69
CA GLU A 45 -3.94 -19.18 -9.69
C GLU A 45 -3.01 -19.69 -8.57
N ALA A 46 -2.24 -18.79 -7.97
CA ALA A 46 -1.51 -19.03 -6.74
C ALA A 46 -1.73 -17.86 -5.76
N ALA A 47 -1.76 -18.16 -4.46
CA ALA A 47 -1.92 -17.14 -3.44
C ALA A 47 -1.20 -17.52 -2.15
N SER A 48 -0.73 -16.51 -1.42
CA SER A 48 -0.16 -16.65 -0.08
C SER A 48 -0.67 -15.54 0.83
N ASN A 49 -1.14 -15.90 2.03
CA ASN A 49 -1.66 -14.98 3.06
C ASN A 49 -2.80 -14.04 2.64
N ILE A 50 -3.42 -14.32 1.49
CA ILE A 50 -4.61 -13.66 0.96
C ILE A 50 -5.41 -14.71 0.19
N GLU A 51 -6.71 -14.48 -0.01
CA GLU A 51 -7.55 -15.29 -0.89
C GLU A 51 -8.43 -14.44 -1.76
N ARG A 52 -8.70 -14.92 -2.97
CA ARG A 52 -9.73 -14.37 -3.83
C ARG A 52 -11.10 -14.81 -3.32
N LEU A 53 -11.95 -13.84 -2.99
CA LEU A 53 -13.30 -14.08 -2.48
C LEU A 53 -14.29 -14.27 -3.63
N ALA A 54 -14.19 -13.44 -4.65
CA ALA A 54 -15.03 -13.50 -5.85
C ALA A 54 -14.34 -12.86 -7.05
N HIS A 55 -14.77 -13.28 -8.24
CA HIS A 55 -14.47 -12.64 -9.53
C HIS A 55 -15.79 -12.27 -10.21
N VAL A 56 -15.81 -11.13 -10.88
CA VAL A 56 -16.90 -10.70 -11.76
C VAL A 56 -16.30 -10.39 -13.12
N ASP A 57 -16.67 -11.19 -14.12
CA ASP A 57 -16.27 -10.97 -15.51
C ASP A 57 -16.69 -9.58 -15.97
N LYS A 58 -15.94 -9.01 -16.92
CA LYS A 58 -16.37 -7.82 -17.63
C LYS A 58 -17.76 -8.00 -18.23
N PRO A 59 -18.67 -7.02 -18.11
CA PRO A 59 -20.00 -7.11 -18.69
C PRO A 59 -19.94 -7.19 -20.23
N ALA A 60 -20.93 -7.84 -20.83
CA ALA A 60 -21.03 -7.94 -22.28
C ALA A 60 -21.04 -6.54 -22.93
N GLY A 61 -20.24 -6.36 -23.99
CA GLY A 61 -20.07 -5.07 -24.66
C GLY A 61 -18.99 -4.16 -24.07
N SER A 62 -18.34 -4.56 -22.98
CA SER A 62 -17.17 -3.87 -22.42
C SER A 62 -15.85 -4.62 -22.66
N PHE A 63 -15.83 -5.57 -23.60
CA PHE A 63 -14.65 -6.30 -24.05
C PHE A 63 -14.89 -6.92 -25.44
N ASP A 64 -13.82 -7.36 -26.10
CA ASP A 64 -13.86 -8.13 -27.34
C ASP A 64 -13.60 -9.62 -27.02
N PRO A 65 -14.59 -10.53 -27.17
CA PRO A 65 -14.40 -11.95 -26.85
C PRO A 65 -13.32 -12.65 -27.69
N ALA A 66 -13.02 -12.14 -28.89
CA ALA A 66 -11.96 -12.69 -29.74
C ALA A 66 -10.57 -12.13 -29.38
N ASN A 67 -10.53 -11.02 -28.65
CA ASN A 67 -9.31 -10.37 -28.20
C ASN A 67 -9.55 -9.69 -26.83
N PRO A 68 -9.51 -10.46 -25.71
CA PRO A 68 -9.81 -9.91 -24.38
C PRO A 68 -8.80 -8.83 -23.94
N SER A 69 -7.63 -8.77 -24.57
CA SER A 69 -6.58 -7.77 -24.36
C SER A 69 -6.70 -6.56 -25.31
N ASN A 70 -7.85 -6.36 -25.96
CA ASN A 70 -8.07 -5.22 -26.85
C ASN A 70 -7.99 -3.89 -26.07
N PHE A 71 -7.04 -3.05 -26.47
CA PHE A 71 -6.78 -1.73 -25.87
C PHE A 71 -8.01 -0.82 -25.78
N SER A 72 -8.98 -0.95 -26.70
CA SER A 72 -10.19 -0.11 -26.67
C SER A 72 -11.06 -0.32 -25.42
N TYR A 73 -10.86 -1.44 -24.72
CA TYR A 73 -11.70 -1.96 -23.64
C TYR A 73 -10.91 -2.28 -22.36
N VAL A 74 -9.73 -1.68 -22.19
CA VAL A 74 -8.94 -1.80 -20.95
C VAL A 74 -9.77 -1.33 -19.77
N ALA A 75 -9.85 -2.17 -18.74
CA ALA A 75 -10.32 -1.74 -17.43
C ALA A 75 -9.19 -1.01 -16.72
N SER A 76 -9.51 0.11 -16.09
CA SER A 76 -8.53 0.99 -15.47
C SER A 76 -8.86 1.21 -14.00
N ASP A 77 -8.59 2.39 -13.46
CA ASP A 77 -8.46 2.57 -12.03
C ASP A 77 -9.76 2.46 -11.22
N LEU A 78 -9.64 2.38 -9.89
CA LEU A 78 -10.72 2.14 -8.93
C LEU A 78 -10.90 3.30 -7.95
N ALA A 79 -12.17 3.62 -7.67
CA ALA A 79 -12.58 4.51 -6.59
C ALA A 79 -13.75 3.91 -5.80
N PHE A 80 -13.95 4.34 -4.55
CA PHE A 80 -14.95 3.75 -3.65
C PHE A 80 -15.76 4.79 -2.88
N LYS A 81 -17.05 4.50 -2.68
CA LYS A 81 -17.95 5.25 -1.78
C LYS A 81 -18.81 4.27 -0.98
N GLY A 82 -18.52 4.12 0.31
CA GLY A 82 -19.20 3.18 1.20
C GLY A 82 -19.11 1.74 0.67
N ASN A 83 -20.24 1.18 0.24
CA ASN A 83 -20.29 -0.18 -0.32
C ASN A 83 -20.35 -0.20 -1.85
N VAL A 84 -19.92 0.88 -2.51
CA VAL A 84 -19.94 0.99 -3.97
C VAL A 84 -18.52 1.15 -4.49
N ALA A 85 -18.13 0.32 -5.44
CA ALA A 85 -16.87 0.45 -6.18
C ALA A 85 -17.15 0.97 -7.60
N PHE A 86 -16.31 1.88 -8.07
CA PHE A 86 -16.34 2.44 -9.42
C PHE A 86 -15.06 2.00 -10.12
N MET A 87 -15.21 1.26 -11.21
CA MET A 87 -14.10 0.80 -12.04
C MET A 87 -14.10 1.55 -13.35
N GLY A 88 -13.04 2.32 -13.55
CA GLY A 88 -12.77 3.03 -14.79
C GLY A 88 -12.52 2.08 -15.97
N GLY A 89 -12.44 2.66 -17.14
CA GLY A 89 -12.03 1.96 -18.34
C GLY A 89 -12.02 2.85 -19.57
N TYR A 90 -11.34 2.37 -20.60
CA TYR A 90 -11.12 3.14 -21.82
C TYR A 90 -12.43 3.41 -22.60
N ASN A 91 -13.48 2.64 -22.31
CA ASN A 91 -14.80 2.74 -22.94
C ASN A 91 -15.92 3.25 -22.01
N GLY A 92 -15.58 3.79 -20.84
CA GLY A 92 -16.54 4.22 -19.82
C GLY A 92 -16.20 3.65 -18.44
N PHE A 93 -17.20 3.45 -17.59
CA PHE A 93 -16.97 2.89 -16.25
C PHE A 93 -18.08 1.93 -15.83
N THR A 94 -17.76 1.02 -14.91
CA THR A 94 -18.70 0.06 -14.31
C THR A 94 -18.80 0.31 -12.83
N VAL A 95 -20.01 0.23 -12.28
CA VAL A 95 -20.30 0.44 -10.87
C VAL A 95 -20.72 -0.89 -10.25
N PHE A 96 -20.12 -1.24 -9.12
CA PHE A 96 -20.36 -2.48 -8.40
C PHE A 96 -20.91 -2.21 -7.00
N ASP A 97 -21.86 -3.03 -6.56
CA ASP A 97 -22.17 -3.22 -5.14
C ASP A 97 -21.16 -4.21 -4.56
N VAL A 98 -20.46 -3.77 -3.52
CA VAL A 98 -19.46 -4.55 -2.77
C VAL A 98 -19.83 -4.70 -1.29
N ALA A 99 -21.10 -4.48 -0.92
CA ALA A 99 -21.60 -4.70 0.44
C ALA A 99 -21.34 -6.14 0.92
N ASN A 100 -21.42 -7.11 0.00
CA ASN A 100 -20.94 -8.46 0.22
C ASN A 100 -19.72 -8.73 -0.69
N PRO A 101 -18.49 -8.66 -0.17
CA PRO A 101 -17.29 -8.84 -0.98
C PRO A 101 -17.13 -10.27 -1.51
N SER A 102 -17.82 -11.27 -0.95
CA SER A 102 -17.82 -12.63 -1.49
C SER A 102 -18.85 -12.85 -2.61
N ALA A 103 -19.69 -11.85 -2.91
CA ALA A 103 -20.66 -11.88 -4.01
C ALA A 103 -20.95 -10.45 -4.51
N PRO A 104 -19.94 -9.73 -5.02
CA PRO A 104 -20.14 -8.42 -5.62
C PRO A 104 -21.05 -8.51 -6.85
N SER A 105 -21.77 -7.44 -7.16
CA SER A 105 -22.68 -7.41 -8.31
C SER A 105 -22.60 -6.08 -9.07
N ILE A 106 -22.82 -6.12 -10.38
CA ILE A 106 -22.83 -4.91 -11.21
C ILE A 106 -24.15 -4.16 -10.98
N LEU A 107 -24.05 -2.88 -10.63
CA LEU A 107 -25.18 -1.96 -10.49
C LEU A 107 -25.50 -1.26 -11.82
N THR A 108 -24.48 -0.79 -12.53
CA THR A 108 -24.62 -0.17 -13.85
C THR A 108 -23.31 -0.15 -14.61
N THR A 109 -23.39 -0.04 -15.94
CA THR A 109 -22.25 0.19 -16.82
C THR A 109 -22.56 1.38 -17.70
N VAL A 110 -21.70 2.39 -17.65
CA VAL A 110 -21.82 3.62 -18.44
C VAL A 110 -20.86 3.51 -19.62
N VAL A 111 -21.37 3.58 -20.84
CA VAL A 111 -20.55 3.63 -22.05
C VAL A 111 -20.23 5.09 -22.36
N CYS A 112 -18.96 5.45 -22.27
CA CYS A 112 -18.49 6.79 -22.56
C CYS A 112 -17.04 6.74 -23.03
N PRO A 113 -16.79 6.49 -24.33
CA PRO A 113 -15.44 6.32 -24.85
C PRO A 113 -14.55 7.55 -24.61
N GLY A 114 -13.28 7.28 -24.33
CA GLY A 114 -12.32 8.35 -24.04
C GLY A 114 -10.87 7.93 -23.80
N GLY A 115 -10.60 6.63 -23.61
CA GLY A 115 -9.26 6.15 -23.22
C GLY A 115 -8.89 6.53 -21.79
N GLN A 116 -7.90 5.83 -21.22
CA GLN A 116 -7.51 5.87 -19.81
C GLN A 116 -8.67 5.59 -18.85
N GLY A 117 -9.52 6.58 -18.61
CA GLY A 117 -10.77 6.37 -17.90
C GLY A 117 -10.63 6.17 -16.40
N ASP A 118 -9.47 6.52 -15.81
CA ASP A 118 -9.28 6.52 -14.36
C ASP A 118 -10.32 7.38 -13.67
N VAL A 119 -10.80 6.91 -12.53
CA VAL A 119 -11.92 7.51 -11.81
C VAL A 119 -11.54 7.95 -10.39
N SER A 120 -12.19 9.02 -9.92
CA SER A 120 -12.22 9.40 -8.51
C SER A 120 -13.64 9.79 -8.10
N VAL A 121 -13.96 9.72 -6.82
CA VAL A 121 -15.25 10.12 -6.25
C VAL A 121 -15.09 11.13 -5.12
N PHE A 122 -15.99 12.11 -5.06
CA PHE A 122 -16.08 13.08 -3.97
C PHE A 122 -17.53 13.47 -3.72
N GLY A 123 -18.08 13.07 -2.58
CA GLY A 123 -19.50 13.23 -2.30
C GLY A 123 -20.36 12.58 -3.38
N ASN A 124 -21.18 13.37 -4.07
CA ASN A 124 -22.04 12.88 -5.15
C ASN A 124 -21.44 13.08 -6.55
N LEU A 125 -20.14 13.36 -6.65
CA LEU A 125 -19.47 13.56 -7.93
C LEU A 125 -18.51 12.40 -8.22
N LEU A 126 -18.49 11.95 -9.47
CA LEU A 126 -17.46 11.08 -10.05
C LEU A 126 -16.70 11.85 -11.12
N PHE A 127 -15.38 11.76 -11.06
CA PHE A 127 -14.45 12.37 -12.00
C PHE A 127 -13.88 11.26 -12.88
N MET A 128 -13.74 11.50 -14.17
CA MET A 128 -13.20 10.52 -15.11
C MET A 128 -12.20 11.17 -16.07
N SER A 129 -11.00 10.60 -16.14
CA SER A 129 -9.96 10.97 -17.11
C SER A 129 -10.37 10.63 -18.55
N VAL A 130 -10.07 11.53 -19.49
CA VAL A 130 -10.21 11.31 -20.93
C VAL A 130 -8.94 11.76 -21.64
N GLU A 131 -8.21 10.80 -22.17
CA GLU A 131 -6.94 11.04 -22.84
C GLU A 131 -7.08 11.05 -24.37
N GLU A 132 -7.80 10.08 -24.94
CA GLU A 132 -7.80 9.81 -26.37
C GLU A 132 -8.70 10.77 -27.16
N THR A 133 -8.30 11.04 -28.41
CA THR A 133 -9.03 11.91 -29.34
C THR A 133 -10.38 11.35 -29.79
N ARG A 134 -10.66 10.06 -29.57
CA ARG A 134 -12.01 9.51 -29.85
C ARG A 134 -13.06 9.99 -28.86
N GLY A 135 -12.65 10.54 -27.72
CA GLY A 135 -13.54 11.09 -26.71
C GLY A 135 -14.47 12.16 -27.28
N ARG A 136 -15.72 12.15 -26.82
CA ARG A 136 -16.75 13.12 -27.20
C ARG A 136 -17.47 13.70 -26.01
N VAL A 137 -17.83 14.99 -26.09
CA VAL A 137 -18.53 15.69 -25.00
C VAL A 137 -19.83 14.97 -24.61
N ASP A 138 -20.55 14.39 -25.57
CA ASP A 138 -21.83 13.70 -25.37
C ASP A 138 -21.73 12.18 -25.19
N CYS A 139 -20.52 11.63 -24.93
CA CYS A 139 -20.26 10.19 -24.76
C CYS A 139 -20.64 9.32 -25.97
N GLY A 140 -20.93 9.89 -27.14
CA GLY A 140 -21.36 9.10 -28.30
C GLY A 140 -20.26 8.18 -28.85
N THR A 141 -20.66 7.01 -29.36
CA THR A 141 -19.73 5.97 -29.86
C THR A 141 -19.44 6.08 -31.36
N ASN A 142 -20.23 6.84 -32.12
CA ASN A 142 -19.98 7.04 -33.55
C ASN A 142 -18.85 8.07 -33.75
N PRO A 143 -17.69 7.67 -34.32
CA PRO A 143 -16.57 8.58 -34.49
C PRO A 143 -16.78 9.64 -35.57
N ALA A 144 -17.80 9.52 -36.43
CA ALA A 144 -18.03 10.45 -37.54
C ALA A 144 -18.84 11.71 -37.15
N VAL A 145 -19.34 11.80 -35.92
CA VAL A 145 -20.23 12.87 -35.46
C VAL A 145 -19.86 13.34 -34.04
N GLY A 146 -20.36 14.51 -33.65
CA GLY A 146 -20.21 15.07 -32.30
C GLY A 146 -18.94 15.89 -32.07
N THR A 147 -18.87 16.53 -30.91
CA THR A 147 -17.75 17.40 -30.50
C THR A 147 -16.68 16.61 -29.77
N ARG A 148 -15.42 16.74 -30.19
CA ARG A 148 -14.26 16.08 -29.58
C ARG A 148 -14.02 16.56 -28.15
N PHE A 149 -13.57 15.64 -27.30
CA PHE A 149 -13.31 15.90 -25.90
C PHE A 149 -12.06 15.15 -25.43
N GLN A 150 -11.17 15.88 -24.77
CA GLN A 150 -10.03 15.39 -24.01
C GLN A 150 -9.92 16.27 -22.76
N GLY A 151 -9.80 15.67 -21.57
CA GLY A 151 -9.79 16.37 -20.29
C GLY A 151 -10.50 15.58 -19.19
N VAL A 152 -11.19 16.25 -18.28
CA VAL A 152 -11.87 15.60 -17.13
C VAL A 152 -13.39 15.73 -17.25
N ARG A 153 -14.10 14.60 -17.19
CA ARG A 153 -15.56 14.57 -17.07
C ARG A 153 -15.96 14.59 -15.59
N VAL A 154 -17.09 15.21 -15.29
CA VAL A 154 -17.72 15.15 -13.97
C VAL A 154 -19.14 14.61 -14.14
N PHE A 155 -19.46 13.58 -13.37
CA PHE A 155 -20.77 12.95 -13.30
C PHE A 155 -21.39 13.16 -11.93
N ASP A 156 -22.68 13.48 -11.87
CA ASP A 156 -23.50 13.34 -10.68
C ASP A 156 -23.86 11.86 -10.51
N ILE A 157 -23.47 11.30 -9.36
CA ILE A 157 -23.68 9.91 -8.94
C ILE A 157 -24.62 9.83 -7.72
N SER A 158 -25.45 10.84 -7.47
CA SER A 158 -26.51 10.79 -6.44
C SER A 158 -27.44 9.60 -6.64
N ASN A 159 -27.67 9.19 -7.90
CA ASN A 159 -28.19 7.88 -8.25
C ASN A 159 -27.15 7.10 -9.06
N VAL A 160 -26.44 6.19 -8.38
CA VAL A 160 -25.36 5.39 -8.97
C VAL A 160 -25.82 4.47 -10.10
N THR A 161 -27.12 4.15 -10.21
CA THR A 161 -27.65 3.33 -11.31
C THR A 161 -27.93 4.14 -12.59
N ASN A 162 -27.99 5.46 -12.48
CA ASN A 162 -28.19 6.39 -13.60
C ASN A 162 -27.30 7.64 -13.49
N PRO A 163 -25.96 7.49 -13.54
CA PRO A 163 -25.05 8.63 -13.49
C PRO A 163 -25.32 9.66 -14.60
N GLN A 164 -25.23 10.95 -14.29
CA GLN A 164 -25.47 12.03 -15.26
C GLN A 164 -24.21 12.87 -15.43
N GLN A 165 -23.73 13.06 -16.66
CA GLN A 165 -22.61 13.97 -16.89
C GLN A 165 -23.06 15.41 -16.67
N VAL A 166 -22.46 16.09 -15.69
CA VAL A 166 -22.79 17.47 -15.30
C VAL A 166 -21.74 18.48 -15.73
N ALA A 167 -20.51 18.04 -16.00
CA ALA A 167 -19.46 18.89 -16.56
C ALA A 167 -18.47 18.11 -17.44
N ALA A 168 -17.77 18.85 -18.31
CA ALA A 168 -16.72 18.33 -19.17
C ALA A 168 -15.66 19.44 -19.38
N VAL A 169 -14.57 19.37 -18.62
CA VAL A 169 -13.50 20.38 -18.66
C VAL A 169 -12.47 19.97 -19.70
N GLN A 170 -12.34 20.75 -20.77
CA GLN A 170 -11.42 20.46 -21.87
C GLN A 170 -10.00 20.94 -21.60
N LEU A 171 -9.02 20.08 -21.93
CA LEU A 171 -7.59 20.34 -21.73
C LEU A 171 -6.82 20.15 -23.03
N CYS A 172 -5.64 20.77 -23.10
CA CYS A 172 -4.80 20.75 -24.30
C CYS A 172 -4.12 19.40 -24.57
N ARG A 173 -3.85 18.64 -23.51
CA ARG A 173 -3.19 17.33 -23.55
C ARG A 173 -4.05 16.20 -22.96
N GLY A 174 -5.36 16.44 -22.86
CA GLY A 174 -6.29 15.53 -22.20
C GLY A 174 -5.98 15.31 -20.72
N SER A 175 -6.52 14.22 -20.18
CA SER A 175 -6.27 13.72 -18.84
C SER A 175 -5.87 12.26 -18.97
N HIS A 176 -4.60 11.95 -18.72
CA HIS A 176 -4.12 10.58 -18.64
C HIS A 176 -4.57 9.98 -17.32
N THR A 177 -4.16 10.62 -16.22
CA THR A 177 -4.71 10.41 -14.88
C THR A 177 -5.10 11.74 -14.25
N HIS A 178 -5.80 11.69 -13.12
CA HIS A 178 -6.13 12.86 -12.34
C HIS A 178 -6.16 12.51 -10.85
N SER A 179 -5.94 13.52 -10.01
CA SER A 179 -6.00 13.35 -8.56
C SER A 179 -6.79 14.46 -7.93
N LEU A 180 -7.69 14.08 -7.02
CA LEU A 180 -8.43 15.05 -6.23
C LEU A 180 -7.51 15.69 -5.18
N VAL A 181 -7.74 16.96 -4.91
CA VAL A 181 -7.04 17.72 -3.88
C VAL A 181 -8.06 18.55 -3.12
N THR A 182 -8.28 18.20 -1.86
CA THR A 182 -9.15 18.95 -0.95
C THR A 182 -8.34 19.99 -0.18
N LYS A 183 -8.94 21.12 0.19
CA LYS A 183 -8.30 22.09 1.08
C LYS A 183 -8.91 21.97 2.48
N PRO A 184 -8.12 21.74 3.55
CA PRO A 184 -8.64 21.74 4.91
C PRO A 184 -9.45 23.02 5.21
N GLY A 185 -10.71 22.86 5.60
CA GLY A 185 -11.63 23.97 5.89
C GLY A 185 -12.41 24.53 4.69
N ASP A 186 -12.17 24.05 3.46
CA ASP A 186 -12.97 24.36 2.27
C ASP A 186 -13.78 23.12 1.87
N THR A 187 -15.08 23.14 2.16
CA THR A 187 -16.01 22.07 1.77
C THR A 187 -16.77 22.37 0.49
N ASP A 188 -16.69 23.61 0.01
CA ASP A 188 -17.46 24.09 -1.12
C ASP A 188 -16.78 23.75 -2.45
N ASN A 189 -15.48 23.42 -2.39
CA ASN A 189 -14.67 23.17 -3.57
C ASN A 189 -13.78 21.94 -3.41
N VAL A 190 -13.63 21.22 -4.51
CA VAL A 190 -12.57 20.23 -4.68
C VAL A 190 -11.73 20.66 -5.89
N TYR A 191 -10.42 20.45 -5.80
CA TYR A 191 -9.48 20.71 -6.89
C TYR A 191 -9.10 19.40 -7.55
N VAL A 192 -8.73 19.45 -8.82
CA VAL A 192 -8.26 18.30 -9.59
C VAL A 192 -6.92 18.65 -10.21
N TYR A 193 -5.90 17.87 -9.89
CA TYR A 193 -4.60 17.92 -10.57
C TYR A 193 -4.64 16.96 -11.73
N VAL A 194 -4.41 17.48 -12.93
CA VAL A 194 -4.52 16.70 -14.15
C VAL A 194 -3.16 16.46 -14.75
N SER A 195 -2.86 15.17 -14.95
CA SER A 195 -1.70 14.66 -15.64
C SER A 195 -2.02 14.49 -17.12
N GLY A 196 -1.65 15.46 -17.96
CA GLY A 196 -1.86 15.38 -19.41
C GLY A 196 -0.62 14.86 -20.13
N THR A 197 -0.60 13.59 -20.52
CA THR A 197 0.55 12.97 -21.23
C THR A 197 0.34 12.94 -22.75
N ALA A 198 -0.91 13.04 -23.24
CA ALA A 198 -1.20 13.01 -24.67
C ALA A 198 -0.51 14.16 -25.44
N GLY A 199 -0.41 13.98 -26.76
CA GLY A 199 0.02 15.05 -27.66
C GLY A 199 -0.87 16.28 -27.55
N VAL A 200 -0.30 17.47 -27.79
CA VAL A 200 -1.08 18.72 -27.79
C VAL A 200 -2.09 18.69 -28.94
N ARG A 201 -3.37 18.83 -28.60
CA ARG A 201 -4.48 18.80 -29.58
C ARG A 201 -4.43 19.96 -30.56
N THR A 202 -4.94 19.72 -31.77
CA THR A 202 -4.93 20.67 -32.91
C THR A 202 -6.33 21.11 -33.35
N ASP A 203 -7.37 20.66 -32.68
CA ASP A 203 -8.79 20.85 -33.04
C ASP A 203 -9.39 22.18 -32.56
N GLY A 204 -8.55 23.17 -32.26
CA GLY A 204 -8.96 24.57 -32.09
C GLY A 204 -9.35 25.00 -30.67
N LEU A 205 -9.07 24.19 -29.63
CA LEU A 205 -9.19 24.65 -28.24
C LEU A 205 -8.19 25.81 -28.00
N ALA A 206 -8.73 26.97 -27.60
CA ALA A 206 -7.92 28.17 -27.41
C ALA A 206 -6.86 27.97 -26.31
N GLY A 207 -5.66 28.51 -26.53
CA GLY A 207 -4.52 28.39 -25.60
C GLY A 207 -3.64 27.15 -25.82
N CYS A 208 -4.10 26.17 -26.60
CA CYS A 208 -3.30 24.98 -26.89
C CYS A 208 -2.25 25.24 -27.95
N ASN A 209 -0.99 24.95 -27.60
CA ASN A 209 0.14 25.13 -28.51
C ASN A 209 1.27 24.15 -28.16
N ASN A 210 1.95 23.65 -29.20
CA ASN A 210 3.09 22.74 -29.07
C ASN A 210 4.41 23.51 -29.27
N ASN A 211 4.50 24.72 -28.70
CA ASN A 211 5.72 25.51 -28.76
C ASN A 211 6.88 24.76 -28.08
N PRO A 212 8.14 24.99 -28.48
CA PRO A 212 9.30 24.53 -27.72
C PRO A 212 9.30 25.18 -26.32
N ALA A 213 10.11 24.65 -25.40
CA ALA A 213 10.18 25.15 -24.02
C ALA A 213 10.49 26.66 -23.92
N ALA A 214 11.36 27.17 -24.80
CA ALA A 214 11.69 28.60 -24.89
C ALA A 214 10.59 29.46 -25.56
N GLY A 215 9.51 28.85 -26.03
CA GLY A 215 8.38 29.53 -26.65
C GLY A 215 7.40 30.13 -25.63
N VAL A 216 6.38 30.83 -26.14
CA VAL A 216 5.37 31.45 -25.28
C VAL A 216 4.39 30.40 -24.77
N ASP A 217 4.31 30.27 -23.44
CA ASP A 217 3.34 29.44 -22.70
C ASP A 217 3.08 28.05 -23.33
N PRO A 218 4.10 27.19 -23.48
CA PRO A 218 3.91 25.87 -24.07
C PRO A 218 2.95 25.01 -23.26
N SER A 219 2.13 24.19 -23.93
CA SER A 219 1.19 23.28 -23.25
C SER A 219 1.86 22.06 -22.58
N ARG A 220 3.15 21.85 -22.83
CA ARG A 220 4.01 20.88 -22.12
C ARG A 220 4.69 21.53 -20.91
N TRP A 221 5.30 20.72 -20.04
CA TRP A 221 5.97 21.16 -18.81
C TRP A 221 5.06 21.98 -17.89
N ARG A 222 3.84 21.48 -17.67
CA ARG A 222 2.91 21.96 -16.65
C ARG A 222 1.94 20.86 -16.26
N ILE A 223 1.31 21.02 -15.11
CA ILE A 223 0.05 20.32 -14.80
C ILE A 223 -1.10 21.31 -15.00
N ASP A 224 -2.31 20.81 -15.19
CA ASP A 224 -3.52 21.64 -15.22
C ASP A 224 -4.27 21.47 -13.89
N VAL A 225 -4.69 22.58 -13.28
CA VAL A 225 -5.47 22.58 -12.03
C VAL A 225 -6.89 23.02 -12.32
N ILE A 226 -7.84 22.13 -12.08
CA ILE A 226 -9.27 22.42 -12.18
C ILE A 226 -9.81 22.70 -10.78
N LYS A 227 -10.67 23.71 -10.65
CA LYS A 227 -11.49 23.92 -9.46
C LYS A 227 -12.92 23.53 -9.77
N VAL A 228 -13.52 22.72 -8.90
CA VAL A 228 -14.90 22.25 -9.04
C VAL A 228 -15.71 22.70 -7.82
N PRO A 229 -16.63 23.67 -7.98
CA PRO A 229 -17.61 24.00 -6.96
C PRO A 229 -18.57 22.81 -6.77
N VAL A 230 -18.61 22.23 -5.57
CA VAL A 230 -19.34 20.98 -5.30
C VAL A 230 -20.85 21.15 -5.53
N ALA A 231 -21.38 22.33 -5.20
CA ALA A 231 -22.80 22.66 -5.37
C ALA A 231 -23.17 23.10 -6.81
N ALA A 232 -22.19 23.39 -7.66
CA ALA A 232 -22.37 23.85 -9.04
C ALA A 232 -21.27 23.27 -9.94
N PRO A 233 -21.22 21.93 -10.11
CA PRO A 233 -20.12 21.26 -10.80
C PRO A 233 -20.03 21.64 -12.28
N ASP A 234 -21.11 22.13 -12.89
CA ASP A 234 -21.14 22.69 -14.26
C ASP A 234 -20.24 23.93 -14.44
N GLN A 235 -19.87 24.59 -13.33
CA GLN A 235 -18.93 25.71 -13.31
C GLN A 235 -17.46 25.27 -13.15
N ALA A 236 -17.18 23.97 -13.19
CA ALA A 236 -15.82 23.45 -13.16
C ALA A 236 -14.95 24.08 -14.25
N ALA A 237 -13.80 24.62 -13.87
CA ALA A 237 -12.91 25.31 -14.79
C ALA A 237 -11.45 25.15 -14.39
N VAL A 238 -10.56 25.22 -15.38
CA VAL A 238 -9.12 25.36 -15.15
C VAL A 238 -8.87 26.71 -14.48
N VAL A 239 -8.24 26.67 -13.30
CA VAL A 239 -7.91 27.87 -12.52
C VAL A 239 -6.42 28.19 -12.56
N ASN A 240 -5.57 27.23 -12.90
CA ASN A 240 -4.13 27.44 -13.03
C ASN A 240 -3.47 26.37 -13.91
N ASN A 241 -2.27 26.67 -14.39
CA ASN A 241 -1.39 25.73 -15.10
C ASN A 241 0.04 25.73 -14.50
N PRO A 242 0.24 25.22 -13.27
CA PRO A 242 1.51 25.29 -12.56
C PRO A 242 2.70 24.69 -13.31
N ARG A 243 3.84 25.41 -13.27
CA ARG A 243 5.11 25.02 -13.89
C ARG A 243 6.00 24.24 -12.90
N LEU A 244 5.53 23.07 -12.47
CA LEU A 244 6.24 22.26 -11.46
C LEU A 244 7.63 21.77 -11.92
N PHE A 245 7.86 21.71 -13.23
CA PHE A 245 9.12 21.25 -13.83
C PHE A 245 10.12 22.38 -14.09
N ALA A 246 9.75 23.63 -13.80
CA ALA A 246 10.61 24.76 -14.09
C ALA A 246 11.85 24.76 -13.21
N ASP A 247 12.98 25.18 -13.77
CA ASP A 247 14.18 25.46 -13.01
C ASP A 247 13.96 26.74 -12.19
N GLU A 248 14.10 26.64 -10.87
CA GLU A 248 13.76 27.74 -9.97
C GLU A 248 14.70 28.94 -10.10
N THR A 249 15.91 28.74 -10.64
CA THR A 249 16.93 29.80 -10.75
C THR A 249 16.78 30.58 -12.06
N THR A 250 16.54 29.87 -13.16
CA THR A 250 16.51 30.41 -14.52
C THR A 250 15.10 30.68 -15.02
N GLY A 251 14.09 30.03 -14.44
CA GLY A 251 12.70 30.07 -14.90
C GLY A 251 12.45 29.29 -16.18
N ALA A 252 13.43 28.54 -16.69
CA ALA A 252 13.22 27.63 -17.83
C ALA A 252 12.16 26.59 -17.46
N VAL A 253 11.10 26.48 -18.26
CA VAL A 253 9.96 25.60 -17.93
C VAL A 253 10.32 24.10 -17.99
N ASP A 254 11.36 23.76 -18.75
CA ASP A 254 11.93 22.44 -18.94
C ASP A 254 13.17 22.22 -18.05
N GLY A 255 13.10 22.64 -16.79
CA GLY A 255 14.23 22.63 -15.85
C GLY A 255 14.62 21.24 -15.33
N LEU A 256 13.78 20.22 -15.54
CA LEU A 256 14.03 18.86 -15.10
C LEU A 256 14.67 17.98 -16.20
N GLN A 257 14.74 16.67 -15.97
CA GLN A 257 15.44 15.74 -16.85
C GLN A 257 14.74 15.65 -18.23
N ASN A 258 15.31 16.25 -19.26
CA ASN A 258 14.77 16.22 -20.62
C ASN A 258 15.58 15.36 -21.61
N ALA A 259 16.52 14.56 -21.09
CA ALA A 259 17.28 13.59 -21.85
C ALA A 259 17.69 12.42 -20.94
N PRO A 260 17.87 11.20 -21.50
CA PRO A 260 18.41 10.09 -20.72
C PRO A 260 19.79 10.38 -20.16
N GLN A 261 20.06 9.94 -18.92
CA GLN A 261 21.36 10.09 -18.28
C GLN A 261 22.48 9.33 -19.02
N THR A 262 22.12 8.22 -19.66
CA THR A 262 23.02 7.39 -20.46
C THR A 262 22.33 6.99 -21.78
N PRO A 263 23.08 6.61 -22.84
CA PRO A 263 22.48 6.25 -24.13
C PRO A 263 21.55 5.03 -24.10
N ARG A 264 21.68 4.14 -23.11
CA ARG A 264 20.89 2.91 -22.96
C ARG A 264 20.55 2.67 -21.50
N HIS A 265 19.40 2.07 -21.25
CA HIS A 265 18.99 1.61 -19.92
C HIS A 265 20.06 0.65 -19.36
N PRO A 266 20.33 0.63 -18.03
CA PRO A 266 21.30 -0.28 -17.42
C PRO A 266 21.15 -1.77 -17.79
N SER A 267 19.94 -2.19 -18.17
CA SER A 267 19.68 -3.52 -18.75
C SER A 267 20.40 -3.83 -20.08
N GLY A 268 21.02 -2.83 -20.72
CA GLY A 268 21.57 -2.91 -22.07
C GLY A 268 20.53 -2.74 -23.20
N SER A 269 19.24 -2.69 -22.87
CA SER A 269 18.16 -2.35 -23.81
C SER A 269 18.00 -0.84 -24.02
N ASN A 270 17.25 -0.44 -25.05
CA ASN A 270 16.85 0.95 -25.21
C ASN A 270 15.91 1.36 -24.07
N TRP A 271 15.93 2.64 -23.74
CA TRP A 271 14.92 3.23 -22.87
C TRP A 271 13.52 3.02 -23.46
N SER A 272 12.59 2.54 -22.64
CA SER A 272 11.21 2.33 -23.04
C SER A 272 10.30 2.33 -21.80
N PRO A 273 9.53 3.40 -21.55
CA PRO A 273 9.61 4.73 -22.18
C PRO A 273 10.96 5.44 -21.97
N SER A 274 11.15 6.60 -22.61
CA SER A 274 12.33 7.43 -22.35
C SER A 274 12.08 8.33 -21.14
N PRO A 275 13.06 8.49 -20.22
CA PRO A 275 12.86 9.27 -19.01
C PRO A 275 13.04 10.77 -19.29
N VAL A 276 12.08 11.33 -20.04
CA VAL A 276 12.00 12.75 -20.44
C VAL A 276 10.81 13.37 -19.71
N THR A 277 11.07 14.34 -18.86
CA THR A 277 10.09 14.98 -17.98
C THR A 277 9.42 16.15 -18.67
N ASP A 278 8.25 15.92 -19.27
CA ASP A 278 7.39 17.01 -19.77
C ASP A 278 5.94 16.97 -19.24
N ALA A 279 5.57 15.90 -18.56
CA ALA A 279 4.34 15.73 -17.81
C ALA A 279 4.59 15.02 -16.48
N CYS A 280 3.59 15.03 -15.60
CA CYS A 280 3.47 13.99 -14.60
C CYS A 280 2.65 12.83 -15.18
N HIS A 281 3.00 11.60 -14.84
CA HIS A 281 2.15 10.44 -15.09
C HIS A 281 1.07 10.38 -14.03
N ASP A 282 1.45 10.15 -12.77
CA ASP A 282 0.55 10.21 -11.62
C ASP A 282 1.01 11.23 -10.57
N ILE A 283 0.04 11.77 -9.85
CA ILE A 283 0.29 12.61 -8.68
C ILE A 283 -0.53 12.05 -7.53
N THR A 284 0.11 11.72 -6.42
CA THR A 284 -0.60 11.29 -5.22
C THR A 284 -0.66 12.45 -4.23
N SER A 285 -1.85 12.99 -4.00
CA SER A 285 -2.08 14.07 -3.06
C SER A 285 -2.33 13.53 -1.65
N TYR A 286 -1.84 14.25 -0.65
CA TYR A 286 -2.08 13.95 0.77
C TYR A 286 -2.44 15.23 1.55
N PRO A 287 -3.68 15.74 1.37
CA PRO A 287 -4.07 17.05 1.88
C PRO A 287 -3.98 17.23 3.39
N ALA A 288 -4.11 16.15 4.17
CA ALA A 288 -4.05 16.21 5.63
C ALA A 288 -2.70 16.70 6.17
N ILE A 289 -1.64 16.59 5.37
CA ILE A 289 -0.29 17.08 5.71
C ILE A 289 0.21 18.12 4.70
N GLY A 290 -0.62 18.57 3.77
CA GLY A 290 -0.27 19.60 2.79
C GLY A 290 0.77 19.16 1.75
N LEU A 291 0.96 17.86 1.54
CA LEU A 291 1.97 17.31 0.63
C LEU A 291 1.35 16.55 -0.53
N ALA A 292 2.01 16.49 -1.67
CA ALA A 292 1.77 15.53 -2.74
C ALA A 292 3.10 15.00 -3.28
N ALA A 293 3.07 13.84 -3.93
CA ALA A 293 4.19 13.26 -4.63
C ALA A 293 3.82 13.05 -6.10
N GLY A 294 4.61 13.61 -7.02
CA GLY A 294 4.41 13.48 -8.46
C GLY A 294 5.42 12.51 -9.06
N ALA A 295 4.94 11.47 -9.74
CA ALA A 295 5.76 10.60 -10.57
C ALA A 295 5.69 11.14 -12.00
N CYS A 296 6.78 11.77 -12.45
CA CYS A 296 6.77 12.62 -13.63
C CYS A 296 7.81 12.23 -14.65
N GLU A 297 7.47 11.20 -15.43
CA GLU A 297 8.16 10.64 -16.61
C GLU A 297 9.66 10.38 -16.43
N GLY A 298 10.50 11.39 -16.21
CA GLY A 298 11.92 11.25 -15.86
C GLY A 298 12.28 11.55 -14.40
N ASN A 299 11.35 12.05 -13.57
CA ASN A 299 11.61 12.47 -12.19
C ASN A 299 10.51 12.08 -11.20
N GLY A 300 10.88 11.85 -9.95
CA GLY A 300 9.97 11.91 -8.81
C GLY A 300 10.07 13.29 -8.16
N ILE A 301 8.95 13.91 -7.79
CA ILE A 301 8.92 15.22 -7.14
C ILE A 301 8.05 15.23 -5.89
N LEU A 302 8.46 16.01 -4.88
CA LEU A 302 7.59 16.40 -3.76
C LEU A 302 6.96 17.75 -4.07
N ILE A 303 5.70 17.92 -3.66
CA ILE A 303 4.87 19.08 -3.99
C ILE A 303 4.18 19.59 -2.73
N ASP A 304 4.31 20.89 -2.43
CA ASP A 304 3.46 21.59 -1.47
C ASP A 304 2.10 21.88 -2.11
N ILE A 305 1.04 21.42 -1.44
CA ILE A 305 -0.36 21.58 -1.87
C ILE A 305 -1.20 22.32 -0.83
N SER A 306 -0.57 23.05 0.09
CA SER A 306 -1.25 23.89 1.09
C SER A 306 -2.16 24.95 0.46
N ASP A 307 -1.81 25.42 -0.74
CA ASP A 307 -2.69 26.13 -1.66
C ASP A 307 -2.96 25.27 -2.91
N PRO A 308 -4.07 24.52 -2.95
CA PRO A 308 -4.32 23.61 -4.06
C PRO A 308 -4.39 24.29 -5.43
N ALA A 309 -4.76 25.57 -5.52
CA ALA A 309 -4.78 26.28 -6.78
C ALA A 309 -3.37 26.60 -7.31
N ASN A 310 -2.36 26.63 -6.43
CA ASN A 310 -1.01 27.08 -6.72
C ASN A 310 0.05 26.14 -6.09
N PRO A 311 0.09 24.84 -6.47
CA PRO A 311 1.07 23.92 -5.95
C PRO A 311 2.49 24.32 -6.31
N LYS A 312 3.45 23.92 -5.47
CA LYS A 312 4.87 24.23 -5.68
C LYS A 312 5.72 22.99 -5.48
N ARG A 313 6.72 22.80 -6.34
CA ARG A 313 7.73 21.75 -6.15
C ARG A 313 8.56 22.07 -4.90
N LEU A 314 8.85 21.06 -4.10
CA LEU A 314 9.67 21.13 -2.89
C LEU A 314 11.04 20.47 -3.08
N ASP A 315 11.05 19.34 -3.77
CA ASP A 315 12.23 18.52 -4.01
C ASP A 315 12.01 17.66 -5.26
N GLU A 316 13.10 17.16 -5.82
CA GLU A 316 13.12 16.29 -6.99
C GLU A 316 14.22 15.24 -6.88
N VAL A 317 13.93 14.07 -7.45
CA VAL A 317 14.90 12.99 -7.63
C VAL A 317 14.81 12.46 -9.05
N ALA A 318 15.92 11.86 -9.49
CA ALA A 318 15.99 11.03 -10.67
C ALA A 318 16.75 9.75 -10.29
N ASP A 319 16.49 8.66 -11.00
CA ASP A 319 17.06 7.35 -10.72
C ASP A 319 17.62 6.76 -12.03
N PRO A 320 18.89 6.30 -12.06
CA PRO A 320 19.52 5.77 -13.25
C PRO A 320 18.89 4.46 -13.76
N ASN A 321 18.07 3.79 -12.94
CA ASN A 321 17.36 2.57 -13.30
C ASN A 321 15.91 2.83 -13.74
N PHE A 322 15.36 4.03 -13.52
CA PHE A 322 13.96 4.32 -13.84
C PHE A 322 13.81 4.72 -15.31
N ALA A 323 13.03 3.96 -16.05
CA ALA A 323 12.69 4.29 -17.43
C ALA A 323 11.52 5.27 -17.51
N TYR A 324 10.54 5.13 -16.60
CA TYR A 324 9.38 6.00 -16.57
C TYR A 324 8.78 6.07 -15.16
N TRP A 325 8.88 7.24 -14.53
CA TRP A 325 8.30 7.46 -13.20
C TRP A 325 6.78 7.44 -13.30
N HIS A 326 6.20 6.42 -12.71
CA HIS A 326 4.84 5.99 -13.02
C HIS A 326 3.83 6.41 -11.96
N SER A 327 4.05 5.97 -10.71
CA SER A 327 3.19 6.32 -9.58
C SER A 327 3.95 6.60 -8.30
N ALA A 328 3.23 7.17 -7.32
CA ALA A 328 3.77 7.49 -6.00
C ALA A 328 2.80 7.08 -4.87
N THR A 329 3.33 6.72 -3.71
CA THR A 329 2.53 6.51 -2.49
C THR A 329 3.32 6.97 -1.27
N ILE A 330 2.74 7.90 -0.51
CA ILE A 330 3.31 8.43 0.73
C ILE A 330 2.86 7.53 1.89
N ASN A 331 3.73 7.22 2.86
CA ASN A 331 3.27 6.46 4.03
C ASN A 331 2.33 7.28 4.93
N ASN A 332 1.62 6.64 5.86
CA ASN A 332 0.57 7.30 6.63
C ASN A 332 1.09 8.50 7.45
N ASP A 333 2.33 8.43 7.92
CA ASP A 333 2.95 9.49 8.73
C ASP A 333 3.59 10.61 7.89
N GLY A 334 3.67 10.47 6.56
CA GLY A 334 4.25 11.48 5.67
C GLY A 334 5.78 11.53 5.70
N THR A 335 6.42 10.47 6.16
CA THR A 335 7.89 10.38 6.37
C THR A 335 8.59 9.56 5.30
N LYS A 336 7.85 8.93 4.39
CA LYS A 336 8.38 8.08 3.31
C LYS A 336 7.53 8.21 2.06
N VAL A 337 8.15 7.99 0.91
CA VAL A 337 7.46 7.88 -0.37
C VAL A 337 8.02 6.72 -1.19
N ILE A 338 7.13 5.94 -1.78
CA ILE A 338 7.45 4.91 -2.78
C ILE A 338 7.13 5.49 -4.14
N PHE A 339 8.06 5.37 -5.09
CA PHE A 339 7.80 5.61 -6.51
C PHE A 339 7.91 4.31 -7.30
N THR A 340 7.15 4.19 -8.38
CA THR A 340 7.15 2.99 -9.23
C THR A 340 7.70 3.31 -10.64
N ASP A 341 8.29 2.31 -11.29
CA ASP A 341 8.86 2.42 -12.63
C ASP A 341 8.03 1.65 -13.66
N GLU A 342 7.55 2.33 -14.70
CA GLU A 342 6.82 1.73 -15.83
C GLU A 342 7.75 1.17 -16.92
N TRP A 343 8.84 0.51 -16.52
CA TRP A 343 9.76 -0.04 -17.50
C TRP A 343 9.04 -1.02 -18.44
N GLY A 344 9.18 -0.82 -19.73
CA GLY A 344 8.41 -1.54 -20.76
C GLY A 344 7.09 -0.90 -21.17
N GLY A 345 6.71 0.25 -20.60
CA GLY A 345 5.54 1.06 -20.96
C GLY A 345 4.23 0.27 -20.84
N GLY A 346 4.13 -0.48 -19.75
CA GLY A 346 2.95 -1.29 -19.43
C GLY A 346 2.74 -2.56 -20.26
N THR A 347 3.43 -2.69 -21.39
CA THR A 347 3.20 -3.79 -22.36
C THR A 347 4.33 -4.80 -22.40
N GLY A 348 5.53 -4.41 -21.97
CA GLY A 348 6.70 -5.28 -21.99
C GLY A 348 6.73 -6.32 -20.87
N ALA A 349 7.33 -7.48 -21.15
CA ALA A 349 7.65 -8.48 -20.14
C ALA A 349 8.93 -8.10 -19.38
N ARG A 350 8.78 -7.40 -18.25
CA ARG A 350 9.89 -6.80 -17.48
C ARG A 350 10.11 -7.37 -16.09
N CYS A 351 9.51 -8.52 -15.78
CA CYS A 351 9.77 -9.28 -14.56
C CYS A 351 10.45 -10.62 -14.85
N ARG A 352 11.32 -10.69 -15.86
CA ARG A 352 11.95 -11.95 -16.27
C ARG A 352 13.05 -12.35 -15.29
N ASP A 353 13.44 -13.63 -15.32
CA ASP A 353 14.59 -14.16 -14.58
C ASP A 353 15.93 -13.48 -14.91
N THR A 354 16.02 -12.85 -16.08
CA THR A 354 17.17 -12.06 -16.56
C THR A 354 17.12 -10.59 -16.17
N ASP A 355 15.99 -10.10 -15.64
CA ASP A 355 15.84 -8.72 -15.21
C ASP A 355 16.30 -8.57 -13.76
N LEU A 356 17.22 -7.63 -13.50
CA LEU A 356 17.69 -7.40 -12.13
C LEU A 356 16.56 -6.87 -11.23
N PRO A 357 16.58 -7.17 -9.91
CA PRO A 357 15.59 -6.66 -8.96
C PRO A 357 15.48 -5.13 -8.87
N SER A 358 16.45 -4.39 -9.40
CA SER A 358 16.45 -2.92 -9.42
C SER A 358 15.89 -2.30 -10.71
N TRP A 359 15.56 -3.10 -11.74
CA TRP A 359 15.01 -2.59 -13.01
C TRP A 359 13.49 -2.75 -13.03
N GLY A 360 12.72 -1.72 -13.38
CA GLY A 360 11.25 -1.80 -13.30
C GLY A 360 10.74 -2.05 -11.87
N ALA A 361 11.49 -1.56 -10.88
CA ALA A 361 11.24 -1.76 -9.47
C ALA A 361 10.56 -0.53 -8.85
N ASN A 362 9.95 -0.70 -7.69
CA ASN A 362 9.66 0.41 -6.81
C ASN A 362 10.96 0.93 -6.20
N ALA A 363 11.10 2.26 -6.07
CA ALA A 363 12.15 2.91 -5.30
C ALA A 363 11.55 3.54 -4.04
N ILE A 364 12.19 3.29 -2.90
CA ILE A 364 11.71 3.74 -1.59
C ILE A 364 12.63 4.85 -1.08
N PHE A 365 12.02 5.97 -0.70
CA PHE A 365 12.69 7.13 -0.16
C PHE A 365 12.16 7.47 1.24
N ASP A 366 13.05 7.83 2.15
CA ASP A 366 12.65 8.55 3.37
C ASP A 366 12.55 10.04 3.05
N ILE A 367 11.64 10.75 3.71
CA ILE A 367 11.49 12.20 3.64
C ILE A 367 12.12 12.80 4.89
N VAL A 368 13.30 13.41 4.74
CA VAL A 368 14.08 14.03 5.82
C VAL A 368 14.23 15.51 5.52
N ASP A 369 13.76 16.37 6.43
CA ASP A 369 13.77 17.83 6.26
C ASP A 369 13.19 18.32 4.92
N GLY A 370 12.12 17.65 4.46
CA GLY A 370 11.45 17.95 3.19
C GLY A 370 12.16 17.43 1.94
N LYS A 371 13.20 16.60 2.07
CA LYS A 371 13.96 16.02 0.97
C LYS A 371 13.86 14.51 0.92
N MET A 372 13.86 13.96 -0.29
CA MET A 372 13.81 12.53 -0.55
C MET A 372 15.22 11.93 -0.48
N GLU A 373 15.42 10.99 0.45
CA GLU A 373 16.65 10.20 0.57
C GLU A 373 16.40 8.76 0.15
N PHE A 374 17.04 8.32 -0.94
CA PHE A 374 16.93 6.95 -1.42
C PHE A 374 17.37 5.93 -0.35
N ARG A 375 16.60 4.85 -0.19
CA ARG A 375 16.88 3.76 0.76
C ARG A 375 17.06 2.41 0.10
N SER A 376 16.10 1.98 -0.71
CA SER A 376 16.15 0.67 -1.34
C SER A 376 15.23 0.57 -2.56
N TYR A 377 15.33 -0.57 -3.25
CA TYR A 377 14.34 -0.99 -4.23
C TYR A 377 13.46 -2.12 -3.69
N TYR A 378 12.26 -2.24 -4.25
CA TYR A 378 11.42 -3.43 -4.12
C TYR A 378 10.88 -3.82 -5.49
N LYS A 379 11.00 -5.10 -5.83
CA LYS A 379 10.36 -5.71 -6.99
C LYS A 379 9.75 -7.03 -6.56
N LEU A 380 8.71 -7.48 -7.25
CA LEU A 380 8.14 -8.81 -7.05
C LEU A 380 9.27 -9.85 -6.96
N PRO A 381 9.29 -10.69 -5.91
CA PRO A 381 10.36 -11.67 -5.69
C PRO A 381 10.16 -12.93 -6.53
N VAL A 382 9.49 -12.82 -7.68
CA VAL A 382 9.15 -13.94 -8.57
C VAL A 382 9.41 -13.54 -10.03
N PRO A 383 10.09 -14.40 -10.81
CA PRO A 383 10.20 -14.19 -12.25
C PRO A 383 8.92 -14.61 -12.99
N GLN A 384 8.54 -13.81 -13.98
CA GLN A 384 7.45 -14.07 -14.92
C GLN A 384 8.01 -14.42 -16.31
N THR A 385 7.17 -14.96 -17.17
CA THR A 385 7.56 -15.39 -18.52
C THR A 385 7.62 -14.22 -19.51
N VAL A 386 8.08 -14.49 -20.74
CA VAL A 386 8.14 -13.48 -21.82
C VAL A 386 6.78 -13.17 -22.45
N VAL A 387 5.72 -13.90 -22.09
CA VAL A 387 4.35 -13.66 -22.58
C VAL A 387 3.50 -12.88 -21.56
N GLU A 388 4.10 -12.42 -20.47
CA GLU A 388 3.44 -11.68 -19.40
C GLU A 388 3.96 -10.25 -19.35
N ASN A 389 3.09 -9.26 -19.64
CA ASN A 389 3.43 -7.87 -19.35
C ASN A 389 3.48 -7.69 -17.83
N CYS A 390 4.56 -7.12 -17.32
CA CYS A 390 4.75 -7.01 -15.87
C CYS A 390 5.42 -5.69 -15.53
N VAL A 391 4.69 -4.88 -14.77
CA VAL A 391 5.02 -3.50 -14.42
C VAL A 391 4.40 -3.20 -13.07
N ALA A 392 5.11 -2.45 -12.22
CA ALA A 392 4.56 -1.92 -10.98
C ALA A 392 3.52 -0.84 -11.27
N HIS A 393 2.29 -1.02 -10.80
CA HIS A 393 1.22 -0.03 -10.93
C HIS A 393 0.81 0.51 -9.55
N ASN A 394 -0.12 1.47 -9.54
CA ASN A 394 -0.64 2.14 -8.34
C ASN A 394 -1.00 1.16 -7.21
N GLY A 395 -0.77 1.60 -5.97
CA GLY A 395 -1.10 0.88 -4.75
C GLY A 395 -1.82 1.76 -3.73
N SER A 396 -2.30 1.14 -2.65
CA SER A 396 -2.91 1.86 -1.52
C SER A 396 -2.38 1.33 -0.20
N LEU A 397 -2.31 2.21 0.79
CA LEU A 397 -1.92 1.84 2.14
C LEU A 397 -2.96 0.91 2.79
N LEU A 398 -2.47 -0.06 3.55
CA LEU A 398 -3.24 -0.96 4.38
C LEU A 398 -3.07 -0.53 5.85
N PRO A 399 -4.14 -0.12 6.54
CA PRO A 399 -4.04 0.61 7.81
C PRO A 399 -3.78 -0.30 9.03
N VAL A 400 -2.68 -1.06 9.02
CA VAL A 400 -2.22 -1.75 10.25
C VAL A 400 -1.57 -0.72 11.18
N PRO A 401 -1.99 -0.62 12.44
CA PRO A 401 -1.40 0.34 13.37
C PRO A 401 0.13 0.19 13.48
N GLY A 402 0.85 1.28 13.27
CA GLY A 402 2.31 1.36 13.48
C GLY A 402 3.16 0.64 12.43
N ARG A 403 2.59 0.25 11.29
CA ARG A 403 3.32 -0.35 10.17
C ARG A 403 3.02 0.39 8.88
N ASP A 404 4.00 0.41 7.99
CA ASP A 404 3.85 0.92 6.63
C ASP A 404 3.66 -0.28 5.69
N ILE A 405 2.41 -0.55 5.33
CA ILE A 405 2.04 -1.65 4.45
C ILE A 405 1.26 -1.09 3.27
N MET A 406 1.56 -1.57 2.07
CA MET A 406 0.87 -1.21 0.84
C MET A 406 0.40 -2.48 0.13
N VAL A 407 -0.83 -2.47 -0.36
CA VAL A 407 -1.27 -3.40 -1.41
C VAL A 407 -1.07 -2.75 -2.76
N GLN A 408 -0.51 -3.48 -3.72
CA GLN A 408 -0.10 -2.95 -5.00
C GLN A 408 -0.37 -3.95 -6.13
N ALA A 409 -0.82 -3.42 -7.28
CA ALA A 409 -0.94 -4.18 -8.50
C ALA A 409 0.36 -4.24 -9.30
N TRP A 410 0.56 -5.34 -9.99
CA TRP A 410 1.72 -5.60 -10.85
C TRP A 410 1.32 -6.17 -12.21
N TYR A 411 0.32 -5.63 -12.91
CA TYR A 411 -0.16 -6.19 -14.19
C TYR A 411 -0.26 -7.73 -14.13
N GLN A 412 0.31 -8.49 -15.09
CA GLN A 412 0.23 -9.96 -15.05
C GLN A 412 1.14 -10.60 -14.00
N GLY A 413 1.96 -9.84 -13.26
CA GLY A 413 2.62 -10.31 -12.04
C GLY A 413 1.69 -10.36 -10.82
N GLY A 414 0.41 -10.02 -10.99
CA GLY A 414 -0.63 -10.19 -9.99
C GLY A 414 -0.72 -9.01 -9.01
N LEU A 415 -1.00 -9.32 -7.75
CA LEU A 415 -1.04 -8.36 -6.65
C LEU A 415 -0.06 -8.77 -5.56
N SER A 416 0.60 -7.78 -4.98
CA SER A 416 1.54 -7.96 -3.87
C SER A 416 1.15 -7.06 -2.71
N VAL A 417 1.26 -7.60 -1.49
CA VAL A 417 1.19 -6.84 -0.25
C VAL A 417 2.61 -6.67 0.26
N LEU A 418 3.08 -5.43 0.25
CA LEU A 418 4.42 -5.00 0.60
C LEU A 418 4.44 -4.40 2.00
N ASP A 419 5.28 -4.92 2.89
CA ASP A 419 5.68 -4.22 4.12
C ASP A 419 6.98 -3.43 3.86
N PHE A 420 6.93 -2.13 4.06
CA PHE A 420 8.06 -1.20 3.93
C PHE A 420 8.25 -0.37 5.20
N THR A 421 7.83 -0.92 6.35
CA THR A 421 8.07 -0.34 7.67
C THR A 421 9.55 -0.08 7.91
N ASP A 422 10.41 -0.98 7.44
CA ASP A 422 11.85 -0.72 7.26
C ASP A 422 12.11 -0.35 5.79
N SER A 423 12.37 0.94 5.54
CA SER A 423 12.64 1.46 4.20
C SER A 423 13.89 0.84 3.55
N ALA A 424 14.79 0.23 4.33
CA ALA A 424 15.99 -0.41 3.80
C ALA A 424 15.76 -1.88 3.42
N ASN A 425 14.73 -2.52 3.99
CA ASN A 425 14.48 -3.97 3.83
C ASN A 425 12.98 -4.25 3.59
N PRO A 426 12.40 -3.74 2.49
CA PRO A 426 11.01 -4.00 2.15
C PRO A 426 10.78 -5.48 1.83
N LYS A 427 9.59 -6.00 2.17
CA LYS A 427 9.27 -7.44 2.05
C LYS A 427 7.84 -7.69 1.57
N GLU A 428 7.70 -8.63 0.63
CA GLU A 428 6.38 -9.20 0.28
C GLU A 428 5.85 -10.08 1.43
N ILE A 429 4.64 -9.80 1.88
CA ILE A 429 3.99 -10.49 3.01
C ILE A 429 2.72 -11.24 2.62
N ALA A 430 2.14 -10.93 1.46
CA ALA A 430 1.05 -11.67 0.84
C ALA A 430 1.05 -11.43 -0.68
N PHE A 431 0.52 -12.37 -1.45
CA PHE A 431 0.38 -12.21 -2.90
C PHE A 431 -0.80 -13.02 -3.44
N PHE A 432 -1.31 -12.60 -4.59
CA PHE A 432 -2.14 -13.43 -5.46
C PHE A 432 -1.71 -13.20 -6.91
N ASP A 433 -1.63 -14.28 -7.68
CA ASP A 433 -1.20 -14.23 -9.06
C ASP A 433 -1.98 -15.23 -9.93
N ARG A 434 -2.02 -14.98 -11.23
CA ARG A 434 -2.62 -15.85 -12.25
C ARG A 434 -1.62 -16.07 -13.37
N GLY A 435 -1.66 -17.25 -13.98
CA GLY A 435 -0.94 -17.47 -15.24
C GLY A 435 -1.35 -16.50 -16.36
N PRO A 436 -0.57 -16.45 -17.46
CA PRO A 436 -0.74 -15.47 -18.51
C PRO A 436 -2.14 -15.50 -19.11
N VAL A 437 -2.69 -14.35 -19.49
CA VAL A 437 -3.98 -14.26 -20.20
C VAL A 437 -3.95 -15.09 -21.49
N ASN A 438 -2.83 -15.08 -22.20
CA ASN A 438 -2.58 -15.92 -23.37
C ASN A 438 -1.25 -16.67 -23.21
N PRO A 439 -1.28 -18.01 -23.10
CA PRO A 439 -0.06 -18.79 -22.86
C PRO A 439 0.92 -18.79 -24.05
N ASN A 440 0.48 -18.35 -25.23
CA ASN A 440 1.25 -18.44 -26.47
C ASN A 440 1.74 -17.09 -27.00
N ALA A 441 1.27 -15.97 -26.45
CA ALA A 441 1.63 -14.65 -26.95
C ALA A 441 1.51 -13.57 -25.87
N LEU A 442 2.46 -12.63 -25.88
CA LEU A 442 2.41 -11.44 -25.04
C LEU A 442 1.13 -10.66 -25.32
N SER A 443 0.29 -10.54 -24.30
CA SER A 443 -1.01 -9.89 -24.36
C SER A 443 -1.16 -8.99 -23.13
N LEU A 444 -1.77 -7.81 -23.29
CA LEU A 444 -2.02 -6.92 -22.16
C LEU A 444 -3.01 -7.56 -21.17
N GLY A 445 -2.68 -7.60 -19.89
CA GLY A 445 -3.56 -8.17 -18.86
C GLY A 445 -3.08 -7.92 -17.44
N GLY A 446 -3.74 -8.57 -16.50
CA GLY A 446 -3.43 -8.48 -15.08
C GLY A 446 -4.03 -7.26 -14.40
N PHE A 447 -3.65 -6.99 -13.15
CA PHE A 447 -4.29 -5.93 -12.36
C PHE A 447 -3.79 -4.55 -12.77
N TRP A 448 -4.68 -3.67 -13.23
CA TRP A 448 -4.41 -2.24 -13.34
C TRP A 448 -4.22 -1.63 -11.95
N SER A 449 -5.12 -1.95 -11.03
CA SER A 449 -5.00 -1.52 -9.63
C SER A 449 -5.50 -2.57 -8.65
N ALA A 450 -4.96 -2.50 -7.43
CA ALA A 450 -5.32 -3.36 -6.31
C ALA A 450 -5.29 -2.54 -5.01
N TYR A 451 -6.46 -2.34 -4.40
CA TYR A 451 -6.62 -1.38 -3.30
C TYR A 451 -7.35 -1.92 -2.10
N TRP A 452 -6.96 -1.45 -0.92
CA TRP A 452 -7.67 -1.66 0.32
C TRP A 452 -8.85 -0.70 0.43
N HIS A 453 -10.03 -1.23 0.69
CA HIS A 453 -11.19 -0.43 1.08
C HIS A 453 -12.00 -1.15 2.16
N ASN A 454 -12.14 -0.50 3.32
CA ASN A 454 -13.08 -0.87 4.38
C ASN A 454 -13.07 -2.36 4.80
N GLY A 455 -11.91 -3.01 4.74
CA GLY A 455 -11.71 -4.35 5.29
C GLY A 455 -11.37 -5.45 4.29
N GLN A 456 -11.38 -5.13 2.99
CA GLN A 456 -11.05 -6.04 1.90
C GLN A 456 -10.13 -5.37 0.89
N VAL A 457 -9.53 -6.17 0.02
CA VAL A 457 -8.77 -5.70 -1.14
C VAL A 457 -9.61 -5.92 -2.39
N TYR A 458 -9.58 -4.97 -3.31
CA TYR A 458 -10.33 -4.97 -4.58
C TYR A 458 -9.37 -4.75 -5.73
N GLY A 459 -9.52 -5.52 -6.80
CA GLY A 459 -8.65 -5.45 -7.97
C GLY A 459 -9.43 -5.18 -9.26
N SER A 460 -8.95 -4.24 -10.06
CA SER A 460 -9.40 -4.04 -11.44
C SER A 460 -8.43 -4.78 -12.36
N GLU A 461 -8.91 -5.82 -13.03
CA GLU A 461 -8.13 -6.66 -13.93
C GLU A 461 -8.41 -6.26 -15.38
N ILE A 462 -7.35 -5.90 -16.09
CA ILE A 462 -7.35 -5.25 -17.40
C ILE A 462 -8.13 -6.03 -18.46
N ALA A 463 -8.15 -7.37 -18.43
CA ALA A 463 -8.75 -8.24 -19.44
C ALA A 463 -9.94 -9.05 -18.92
N ARG A 464 -10.00 -9.34 -17.62
CA ARG A 464 -10.91 -10.30 -16.99
C ARG A 464 -12.09 -9.61 -16.30
N GLY A 465 -11.85 -8.54 -15.53
CA GLY A 465 -12.92 -7.82 -14.84
C GLY A 465 -12.54 -7.39 -13.44
N PHE A 466 -13.37 -7.71 -12.45
CA PHE A 466 -13.26 -7.20 -11.09
C PHE A 466 -13.06 -8.34 -10.09
N ASP A 467 -12.06 -8.21 -9.22
CA ASP A 467 -11.77 -9.18 -8.17
C ASP A 467 -11.90 -8.57 -6.78
N THR A 468 -12.24 -9.44 -5.83
CA THR A 468 -12.32 -9.14 -4.40
C THR A 468 -11.45 -10.12 -3.63
N PHE A 469 -10.81 -9.65 -2.57
CA PHE A 469 -9.84 -10.43 -1.81
C PHE A 469 -9.94 -10.19 -0.31
N GLY A 470 -9.66 -11.24 0.45
CA GLY A 470 -9.58 -11.22 1.91
C GLY A 470 -8.20 -11.60 2.40
N LEU A 471 -7.64 -10.79 3.30
CA LEU A 471 -6.37 -11.12 3.98
C LEU A 471 -6.55 -12.29 4.94
N LYS A 472 -5.53 -13.16 5.01
CA LYS A 472 -5.47 -14.29 5.93
C LYS A 472 -4.44 -14.04 7.03
N PRO A 473 -4.72 -14.47 8.28
CA PRO A 473 -3.70 -14.49 9.31
C PRO A 473 -2.49 -15.33 8.88
N SER A 474 -1.29 -14.84 9.18
CA SER A 474 -0.01 -15.47 8.86
C SER A 474 1.05 -15.07 9.88
N GLU A 475 2.29 -15.54 9.67
CA GLU A 475 3.45 -15.10 10.44
C GLU A 475 3.76 -13.59 10.25
N PHE A 476 3.30 -12.98 9.16
CA PHE A 476 3.54 -11.56 8.85
C PHE A 476 2.40 -10.63 9.29
N LEU A 477 1.16 -11.13 9.28
CA LEU A 477 -0.04 -10.39 9.65
C LEU A 477 -0.91 -11.24 10.58
N SER A 478 -1.03 -10.86 11.83
CA SER A 478 -1.89 -11.60 12.77
C SER A 478 -3.37 -11.33 12.52
N ALA A 479 -4.23 -12.19 13.08
CA ALA A 479 -5.67 -11.96 13.05
C ALA A 479 -6.06 -10.62 13.72
N ALA A 480 -5.33 -10.21 14.76
CA ALA A 480 -5.57 -8.93 15.43
C ALA A 480 -5.16 -7.74 14.57
N GLU A 481 -4.06 -7.83 13.81
CA GLU A 481 -3.66 -6.78 12.87
C GLU A 481 -4.68 -6.60 11.74
N ILE A 482 -5.17 -7.70 11.17
CA ILE A 482 -6.23 -7.65 10.14
C ILE A 482 -7.51 -7.07 10.73
N ALA A 483 -7.88 -7.44 11.96
CA ALA A 483 -9.03 -6.87 12.65
C ALA A 483 -8.87 -5.37 12.92
N ALA A 484 -7.69 -4.93 13.38
CA ALA A 484 -7.40 -3.52 13.63
C ALA A 484 -7.41 -2.68 12.34
N ALA A 485 -6.92 -3.23 11.22
CA ALA A 485 -7.01 -2.58 9.92
C ALA A 485 -8.48 -2.45 9.47
N ARG A 486 -9.33 -3.45 9.73
CA ARG A 486 -10.77 -3.43 9.43
C ARG A 486 -11.55 -2.41 10.26
N GLU A 487 -11.08 -2.02 11.43
CA GLU A 487 -11.71 -0.97 12.23
C GLU A 487 -11.56 0.43 11.60
N VAL A 488 -10.57 0.61 10.72
CA VAL A 488 -10.41 1.86 9.96
C VAL A 488 -11.37 1.83 8.78
N GLN A 489 -12.44 2.62 8.93
CA GLN A 489 -13.50 2.76 7.94
C GLN A 489 -13.53 4.20 7.43
N VAL A 490 -13.52 4.37 6.12
CA VAL A 490 -13.56 5.67 5.46
C VAL A 490 -14.77 5.74 4.51
N PRO A 491 -15.46 6.89 4.42
CA PRO A 491 -16.66 7.01 3.60
C PRO A 491 -16.35 6.90 2.11
N GLU A 492 -15.18 7.38 1.69
CA GLU A 492 -14.73 7.43 0.30
C GLU A 492 -13.24 7.06 0.24
N THR A 493 -12.83 6.39 -0.84
CA THR A 493 -11.42 6.07 -1.08
C THR A 493 -11.08 6.32 -2.53
N ASN A 494 -10.09 7.20 -2.75
CA ASN A 494 -9.40 7.40 -4.01
C ASN A 494 -7.92 7.30 -3.67
N PRO A 495 -7.20 6.24 -4.05
CA PRO A 495 -5.85 6.00 -3.53
C PRO A 495 -4.85 7.13 -3.77
N GLN A 496 -4.95 7.83 -4.90
CA GLN A 496 -4.13 8.99 -5.25
C GLN A 496 -4.61 10.30 -4.59
N HIS A 497 -5.73 10.29 -3.85
CA HIS A 497 -6.12 11.32 -2.87
C HIS A 497 -6.07 10.67 -1.48
N GLN A 498 -4.85 10.54 -0.98
CA GLN A 498 -4.57 9.84 0.27
C GLN A 498 -5.24 10.51 1.46
N GLN A 499 -5.88 9.66 2.27
CA GLN A 499 -6.45 10.04 3.54
C GLN A 499 -5.54 9.63 4.68
N LYS A 500 -5.55 10.43 5.74
CA LYS A 500 -4.83 10.08 6.97
C LYS A 500 -5.63 9.05 7.73
N PHE A 501 -5.04 7.88 7.92
CA PHE A 501 -5.60 6.87 8.81
C PHE A 501 -5.32 7.23 10.27
N THR A 502 -6.36 7.08 11.07
CA THR A 502 -6.30 7.22 12.53
C THR A 502 -7.00 6.02 13.15
N TRP A 503 -6.45 5.51 14.24
CA TRP A 503 -7.00 4.36 14.93
C TRP A 503 -7.60 4.79 16.26
N THR A 504 -8.87 4.47 16.46
CA THR A 504 -9.49 4.55 17.79
C THR A 504 -8.90 3.45 18.68
N PRO A 505 -8.57 3.72 19.96
CA PRO A 505 -8.13 2.67 20.85
C PRO A 505 -9.16 1.56 21.00
N SER A 506 -8.75 0.32 20.73
CA SER A 506 -9.60 -0.88 20.75
C SER A 506 -8.80 -2.09 21.25
N LEU A 507 -9.50 -3.18 21.56
CA LEU A 507 -8.87 -4.44 21.88
C LEU A 507 -8.08 -5.00 20.68
N ALA A 508 -8.60 -4.84 19.45
CA ALA A 508 -7.90 -5.29 18.24
C ALA A 508 -6.58 -4.52 18.04
N ASN A 509 -6.59 -3.20 18.20
CA ASN A 509 -5.37 -2.37 18.11
C ASN A 509 -4.34 -2.77 19.18
N THR A 510 -4.80 -2.97 20.43
CA THR A 510 -3.90 -3.35 21.53
C THR A 510 -3.28 -4.73 21.27
N ARG A 511 -4.08 -5.71 20.83
CA ARG A 511 -3.60 -7.06 20.46
C ARG A 511 -2.71 -7.04 19.22
N ALA A 512 -3.00 -6.21 18.22
CA ALA A 512 -2.16 -6.05 17.03
C ALA A 512 -0.74 -5.60 17.40
N ARG A 513 -0.61 -4.58 18.25
CA ARG A 513 0.69 -4.11 18.76
C ARG A 513 1.40 -5.15 19.61
N PHE A 514 0.64 -5.91 20.39
CA PHE A 514 1.18 -7.02 21.15
C PHE A 514 1.80 -8.08 20.24
N ASP A 515 1.05 -8.57 19.23
CA ASP A 515 1.51 -9.57 18.28
C ASP A 515 2.74 -9.09 17.49
N GLN A 516 2.78 -7.80 17.12
CA GLN A 516 3.96 -7.17 16.52
C GLN A 516 5.18 -7.26 17.43
N LEU A 517 5.03 -6.93 18.72
CA LEU A 517 6.12 -6.98 19.68
C LEU A 517 6.55 -8.44 19.96
N VAL A 518 5.64 -9.41 19.95
CA VAL A 518 5.97 -10.85 20.04
C VAL A 518 6.85 -11.29 18.87
N ARG A 519 6.66 -10.76 17.66
CA ARG A 519 7.58 -11.09 16.55
C ARG A 519 9.00 -10.56 16.73
N THR A 520 9.21 -9.67 17.71
CA THR A 520 10.53 -9.13 18.08
C THR A 520 11.17 -9.84 19.28
N CYS A 521 10.57 -10.92 19.81
CA CYS A 521 11.13 -11.67 20.94
C CYS A 521 12.59 -12.08 20.67
N THR A 522 13.51 -11.58 21.49
CA THR A 522 14.91 -12.01 21.47
C THR A 522 15.14 -13.23 22.37
N THR A 523 14.23 -13.49 23.30
CA THR A 523 14.28 -14.65 24.19
C THR A 523 12.86 -15.13 24.49
N THR A 524 12.56 -16.38 24.13
CA THR A 524 11.29 -17.03 24.46
C THR A 524 11.48 -18.04 25.57
N ILE A 525 10.68 -17.92 26.63
CA ILE A 525 10.67 -18.80 27.79
C ILE A 525 9.34 -19.54 27.81
N THR A 526 9.41 -20.87 27.78
CA THR A 526 8.28 -21.77 27.97
C THR A 526 8.51 -22.66 29.20
N GLY A 527 7.44 -23.30 29.68
CA GLY A 527 7.52 -24.25 30.80
C GLY A 527 7.90 -23.60 32.14
N ASN A 528 8.51 -24.38 33.04
CA ASN A 528 8.79 -23.94 34.41
C ASN A 528 10.15 -23.21 34.51
N ARG A 529 10.16 -22.01 35.12
CA ARG A 529 11.39 -21.26 35.46
C ARG A 529 11.33 -20.70 36.87
N ASN A 530 12.50 -20.51 37.49
CA ASN A 530 12.61 -19.87 38.81
C ASN A 530 13.23 -18.48 38.65
N GLY A 531 12.48 -17.42 38.97
CA GLY A 531 12.92 -16.03 38.94
C GLY A 531 13.40 -15.55 37.56
N ILE A 532 13.03 -14.34 37.16
CA ILE A 532 13.49 -13.80 35.87
C ILE A 532 13.98 -12.37 36.06
N VAL A 533 15.18 -12.09 35.55
CA VAL A 533 15.66 -10.72 35.34
C VAL A 533 15.75 -10.52 33.85
N VAL A 534 14.86 -9.69 33.30
CA VAL A 534 14.88 -9.29 31.90
C VAL A 534 15.87 -8.14 31.79
N ALA A 535 17.08 -8.46 31.31
CA ALA A 535 18.20 -7.53 31.33
C ALA A 535 18.20 -6.56 30.15
N ASP A 536 17.87 -7.07 28.96
CA ASP A 536 17.84 -6.36 27.68
C ASP A 536 16.87 -7.07 26.72
N GLY A 537 16.72 -6.52 25.51
CA GLY A 537 15.92 -7.09 24.44
C GLY A 537 14.44 -7.28 24.81
N VAL A 538 13.83 -8.30 24.22
CA VAL A 538 12.41 -8.62 24.35
C VAL A 538 12.28 -10.05 24.86
N THR A 539 11.93 -10.21 26.14
CA THR A 539 11.68 -11.53 26.75
C THR A 539 10.19 -11.85 26.71
N CYS A 540 9.86 -12.97 26.08
CA CYS A 540 8.50 -13.43 25.92
C CYS A 540 8.29 -14.71 26.73
N LEU A 541 7.32 -14.67 27.64
CA LEU A 541 6.82 -15.82 28.37
C LEU A 541 5.62 -16.36 27.59
N ASP A 542 5.75 -17.58 27.07
CA ASP A 542 4.70 -18.24 26.29
C ASP A 542 4.31 -19.55 26.98
N GLY A 543 3.11 -19.56 27.56
CA GLY A 543 2.65 -20.71 28.36
C GLY A 543 3.55 -21.03 29.56
N ALA A 544 4.33 -20.05 30.05
CA ALA A 544 5.37 -20.30 31.05
C ALA A 544 4.80 -20.23 32.48
N THR A 545 5.42 -20.98 33.39
CA THR A 545 5.20 -20.84 34.83
C THR A 545 6.49 -20.36 35.49
N VAL A 546 6.48 -19.14 36.00
CA VAL A 546 7.61 -18.53 36.70
C VAL A 546 7.38 -18.62 38.20
N ARG A 547 8.35 -19.15 38.96
CA ARG A 547 8.33 -19.19 40.43
C ARG A 547 9.31 -18.17 40.97
N GLY A 548 8.82 -17.17 41.71
CA GLY A 548 9.62 -16.04 42.16
C GLY A 548 9.38 -14.77 41.35
N ALA A 549 10.05 -13.69 41.75
CA ALA A 549 9.83 -12.36 41.18
C ALA A 549 10.40 -12.23 39.75
N ILE A 550 9.78 -11.35 38.97
CA ILE A 550 10.28 -10.88 37.69
C ILE A 550 10.69 -9.41 37.82
N THR A 551 11.91 -9.09 37.39
CA THR A 551 12.39 -7.71 37.30
C THR A 551 12.75 -7.38 35.86
N VAL A 552 12.16 -6.32 35.30
CA VAL A 552 12.48 -5.80 33.95
C VAL A 552 13.35 -4.56 34.09
N ARG A 553 14.55 -4.61 33.52
CA ARG A 553 15.51 -3.51 33.56
C ARG A 553 15.15 -2.39 32.56
N PRO A 554 15.71 -1.18 32.75
CA PRO A 554 15.52 -0.08 31.81
C PRO A 554 15.82 -0.47 30.36
N GLY A 555 14.97 -0.04 29.43
CA GLY A 555 15.09 -0.32 28.00
C GLY A 555 14.66 -1.73 27.56
N ALA A 556 14.59 -2.69 28.48
CA ALA A 556 14.17 -4.06 28.17
C ALA A 556 12.64 -4.18 28.09
N SER A 557 12.15 -5.26 27.47
CA SER A 557 10.73 -5.54 27.31
C SER A 557 10.33 -6.92 27.83
N LEU A 558 9.17 -7.00 28.50
CA LEU A 558 8.56 -8.25 28.94
C LEU A 558 7.18 -8.40 28.31
N LEU A 559 6.94 -9.56 27.71
CA LEU A 559 5.62 -9.99 27.23
C LEU A 559 5.28 -11.31 27.89
N ALA A 560 4.08 -11.42 28.46
CA ALA A 560 3.59 -12.66 29.04
C ALA A 560 2.25 -13.04 28.42
N ILE A 561 2.19 -14.24 27.83
CA ILE A 561 1.03 -14.81 27.15
C ILE A 561 0.68 -16.11 27.85
N ASN A 562 -0.58 -16.27 28.24
CA ASN A 562 -1.08 -17.52 28.82
C ASN A 562 -0.15 -18.07 29.93
N SER A 563 0.46 -17.16 30.69
CA SER A 563 1.58 -17.46 31.58
C SER A 563 1.18 -17.25 33.03
N THR A 564 1.79 -18.02 33.93
CA THR A 564 1.58 -17.90 35.38
C THR A 564 2.85 -17.42 36.06
N ILE A 565 2.79 -16.28 36.73
CA ILE A 565 3.89 -15.68 37.47
C ILE A 565 3.57 -15.81 38.97
N ASN A 566 4.28 -16.70 39.67
CA ASN A 566 4.17 -16.93 41.11
C ASN A 566 5.18 -16.06 41.88
N GLY A 567 4.98 -14.75 41.83
CA GLY A 567 5.84 -13.75 42.46
C GLY A 567 5.43 -12.34 42.06
N ALA A 568 6.20 -11.33 42.51
CA ALA A 568 5.98 -9.94 42.11
C ALA A 568 6.56 -9.66 40.71
N LEU A 569 5.94 -8.73 39.98
CA LEU A 569 6.48 -8.18 38.73
C LEU A 569 6.85 -6.71 38.96
N ALA A 570 8.11 -6.37 38.73
CA ALA A 570 8.61 -5.01 38.87
C ALA A 570 9.34 -4.53 37.61
N SER A 571 9.11 -3.29 37.21
CA SER A 571 9.89 -2.63 36.16
C SER A 571 10.10 -1.13 36.43
N SER A 572 11.23 -0.63 35.92
CA SER A 572 11.53 0.80 35.88
C SER A 572 12.14 1.13 34.52
N SER A 573 11.54 2.10 33.83
CA SER A 573 11.98 2.59 32.51
C SER A 573 12.07 1.50 31.43
N ALA A 574 11.23 0.47 31.53
CA ALA A 574 11.14 -0.59 30.51
C ALA A 574 10.61 -0.02 29.19
N SER A 575 11.05 -0.58 28.06
CA SER A 575 10.51 -0.20 26.74
C SER A 575 9.07 -0.68 26.61
N ALA A 576 8.79 -1.94 26.96
CA ALA A 576 7.44 -2.46 27.01
C ALA A 576 7.19 -3.47 28.15
N VAL A 577 5.99 -3.46 28.72
CA VAL A 577 5.53 -4.49 29.67
C VAL A 577 4.10 -4.89 29.31
N HIS A 578 3.91 -6.13 28.88
CA HIS A 578 2.62 -6.63 28.39
C HIS A 578 2.24 -7.94 29.07
N LEU A 579 1.03 -8.01 29.62
CA LEU A 579 0.42 -9.24 30.16
C LEU A 579 -0.89 -9.49 29.43
N TYR A 580 -1.00 -10.65 28.79
CA TYR A 580 -2.19 -11.11 28.08
C TYR A 580 -2.58 -12.51 28.55
N ASP A 581 -3.87 -12.70 28.86
CA ASP A 581 -4.43 -13.98 29.31
C ASP A 581 -3.59 -14.65 30.41
N SER A 582 -2.98 -13.85 31.28
CA SER A 582 -1.93 -14.30 32.21
C SER A 582 -2.37 -14.15 33.66
N THR A 583 -1.76 -14.94 34.55
CA THR A 583 -2.01 -14.86 35.99
C THR A 583 -0.75 -14.40 36.72
N LEU A 584 -0.86 -13.29 37.45
CA LEU A 584 0.16 -12.81 38.38
C LEU A 584 -0.29 -13.07 39.82
N ASN A 585 0.32 -14.06 40.48
CA ASN A 585 0.12 -14.38 41.89
C ASN A 585 1.04 -13.52 42.79
N GLY A 586 0.98 -12.20 42.62
CA GLY A 586 1.79 -11.22 43.35
C GLY A 586 1.44 -9.78 42.97
N ALA A 587 2.20 -8.81 43.48
CA ALA A 587 2.03 -7.39 43.15
C ALA A 587 2.73 -7.03 41.83
N MET A 588 2.16 -6.06 41.12
CA MET A 588 2.73 -5.46 39.91
C MET A 588 3.10 -4.00 40.17
N ALA A 589 4.37 -3.65 39.96
CA ALA A 589 4.87 -2.28 40.08
C ALA A 589 5.64 -1.90 38.81
N VAL A 590 5.01 -1.11 37.93
CA VAL A 590 5.59 -0.70 36.65
C VAL A 590 5.73 0.82 36.63
N SER A 591 6.94 1.30 36.37
CA SER A 591 7.24 2.73 36.38
C SER A 591 8.03 3.17 35.15
N GLY A 592 7.72 4.36 34.64
CA GLY A 592 8.52 5.04 33.61
C GLY A 592 8.52 4.38 32.23
N THR A 593 7.55 3.53 31.89
CA THR A 593 7.50 2.85 30.58
C THR A 593 7.54 3.86 29.43
N THR A 594 8.42 3.63 28.45
CA THR A 594 8.67 4.59 27.35
C THR A 594 8.04 4.19 26.01
N GLY A 595 7.81 2.90 25.77
CA GLY A 595 7.22 2.39 24.52
C GLY A 595 5.74 2.08 24.66
N SER A 596 5.40 0.98 25.34
CA SER A 596 4.00 0.56 25.50
C SER A 596 3.75 -0.30 26.74
N LEU A 597 2.55 -0.18 27.30
CA LEU A 597 2.13 -0.92 28.49
C LEU A 597 0.71 -1.44 28.27
N ALA A 598 0.53 -2.75 28.39
CA ALA A 598 -0.78 -3.39 28.27
C ALA A 598 -0.94 -4.50 29.33
N VAL A 599 -2.08 -4.50 30.02
CA VAL A 599 -2.52 -5.59 30.89
C VAL A 599 -3.93 -5.91 30.46
N VAL A 600 -4.12 -7.06 29.84
CA VAL A 600 -5.37 -7.41 29.17
C VAL A 600 -5.78 -8.83 29.53
N ASP A 601 -7.07 -9.01 29.83
CA ASP A 601 -7.70 -10.31 30.11
C ASP A 601 -6.92 -11.15 31.16
N SER A 602 -6.27 -10.47 32.12
CA SER A 602 -5.34 -11.10 33.07
C SER A 602 -5.88 -11.08 34.50
N THR A 603 -5.43 -12.04 35.31
CA THR A 603 -5.74 -12.10 36.75
C THR A 603 -4.54 -11.65 37.57
N ILE A 604 -4.71 -10.63 38.41
CA ILE A 604 -3.66 -10.11 39.29
C ILE A 604 -4.11 -10.24 40.74
N ARG A 605 -3.45 -11.12 41.50
CA ARG A 605 -3.81 -11.41 42.90
C ARG A 605 -3.22 -10.41 43.92
N GLY A 606 -2.45 -9.43 43.48
CA GLY A 606 -1.87 -8.36 44.31
C GLY A 606 -2.29 -6.96 43.89
N ALA A 607 -1.64 -5.95 44.47
CA ALA A 607 -1.81 -4.55 44.06
C ALA A 607 -1.10 -4.27 42.72
N VAL A 608 -1.67 -3.37 41.93
CA VAL A 608 -1.13 -2.88 40.66
C VAL A 608 -0.82 -1.39 40.79
N SER A 609 0.43 -1.01 40.57
CA SER A 609 0.88 0.38 40.54
C SER A 609 1.53 0.70 39.21
N LEU A 610 0.91 1.61 38.45
CA LEU A 610 1.45 2.14 37.20
C LEU A 610 1.80 3.62 37.35
N SER A 611 3.06 4.00 37.16
CA SER A 611 3.46 5.39 37.34
C SER A 611 4.38 5.93 36.25
N GLY A 612 4.11 7.14 35.77
CA GLY A 612 5.07 7.90 34.96
C GLY A 612 5.31 7.35 33.55
N ALA A 613 4.41 6.52 32.99
CA ALA A 613 4.53 6.10 31.59
C ALA A 613 4.53 7.31 30.64
N ARG A 614 5.38 7.28 29.62
CA ARG A 614 5.55 8.33 28.60
C ARG A 614 5.56 7.66 27.24
N THR A 615 4.37 7.44 26.68
CA THR A 615 4.15 6.63 25.48
C THR A 615 3.40 7.46 24.42
N PRO A 616 4.11 8.31 23.65
CA PRO A 616 3.49 9.25 22.71
C PRO A 616 2.54 8.54 21.74
N GLY A 617 1.30 9.02 21.65
CA GLY A 617 0.29 8.47 20.74
C GLY A 617 -0.29 7.10 21.12
N VAL A 618 0.18 6.47 22.20
CA VAL A 618 -0.28 5.13 22.64
C VAL A 618 -0.58 5.15 24.13
N ALA A 619 -1.85 5.16 24.52
CA ALA A 619 -2.23 5.08 25.93
C ALA A 619 -1.86 3.72 26.54
N SER A 620 -1.51 3.69 27.82
CA SER A 620 -1.40 2.43 28.56
C SER A 620 -2.76 1.75 28.66
N VAL A 621 -2.83 0.45 28.39
CA VAL A 621 -4.10 -0.29 28.39
C VAL A 621 -4.18 -1.17 29.63
N ILE A 622 -5.21 -0.99 30.44
CA ILE A 622 -5.62 -1.92 31.50
C ILE A 622 -7.08 -2.27 31.24
N ALA A 623 -7.33 -3.45 30.69
CA ALA A 623 -8.64 -3.85 30.17
C ALA A 623 -9.00 -5.31 30.51
N GLY A 624 -10.25 -5.57 30.91
CA GLY A 624 -10.75 -6.93 31.10
C GLY A 624 -10.11 -7.73 32.23
N ASN A 625 -9.39 -7.08 33.15
CA ASN A 625 -8.62 -7.78 34.19
C ASN A 625 -9.43 -8.06 35.46
N ASP A 626 -9.07 -9.12 36.19
CA ASP A 626 -9.49 -9.36 37.57
C ASP A 626 -8.36 -8.95 38.53
N VAL A 627 -8.50 -7.81 39.22
CA VAL A 627 -7.49 -7.27 40.13
C VAL A 627 -7.96 -7.39 41.58
N PHE A 628 -7.26 -8.19 42.38
CA PHE A 628 -7.66 -8.46 43.77
C PHE A 628 -7.12 -7.43 44.77
N GLY A 629 -6.14 -6.60 44.38
CA GLY A 629 -5.60 -5.51 45.19
C GLY A 629 -6.07 -4.12 44.77
N VAL A 630 -5.35 -3.09 45.21
CA VAL A 630 -5.52 -1.69 44.75
C VAL A 630 -4.98 -1.56 43.33
N LEU A 631 -5.70 -0.85 42.47
CA LEU A 631 -5.25 -0.42 41.14
C LEU A 631 -4.95 1.09 41.19
N SER A 632 -3.67 1.46 41.17
CA SER A 632 -3.23 2.86 41.27
C SER A 632 -2.46 3.28 40.04
N CYS A 633 -2.86 4.42 39.45
CA CYS A 633 -2.16 4.99 38.31
C CYS A 633 -1.87 6.47 38.51
N THR A 634 -0.61 6.88 38.33
CA THR A 634 -0.18 8.26 38.59
C THR A 634 0.79 8.78 37.55
N GLY A 635 0.55 10.00 37.06
CA GLY A 635 1.50 10.71 36.21
C GLY A 635 1.81 10.05 34.87
N ASN A 636 0.99 9.12 34.37
CA ASN A 636 1.11 8.51 33.04
C ASN A 636 0.60 9.48 31.97
N ASN A 637 1.23 9.49 30.79
CA ASN A 637 0.83 10.31 29.65
C ASN A 637 1.02 9.52 28.34
N PRO A 638 -0.05 9.22 27.59
CA PRO A 638 -1.46 9.50 27.91
C PRO A 638 -1.98 8.79 29.17
N THR A 639 -3.13 9.23 29.69
CA THR A 639 -3.82 8.55 30.82
C THR A 639 -4.19 7.11 30.43
N PRO A 640 -4.09 6.11 31.34
CA PRO A 640 -4.45 4.74 31.01
C PRO A 640 -5.93 4.58 30.69
N ILE A 641 -6.26 3.61 29.82
CA ILE A 641 -7.61 3.34 29.31
C ILE A 641 -7.95 1.84 29.40
N ASN A 642 -9.24 1.49 29.29
CA ASN A 642 -9.72 0.11 29.32
C ASN A 642 -10.31 -0.40 28.00
N VAL A 643 -10.23 0.41 26.93
CA VAL A 643 -10.70 0.06 25.57
C VAL A 643 -12.10 -0.58 25.51
N GLY A 644 -13.00 -0.18 26.42
CA GLY A 644 -14.38 -0.69 26.49
C GLY A 644 -14.55 -2.00 27.28
N SER A 645 -13.47 -2.61 27.79
CA SER A 645 -13.51 -3.82 28.61
C SER A 645 -13.16 -3.49 30.07
N LYS A 646 -14.17 -3.42 30.94
CA LYS A 646 -14.01 -3.05 32.35
C LYS A 646 -13.14 -4.03 33.12
N ASN A 647 -12.38 -3.51 34.09
CA ASN A 647 -11.62 -4.32 35.02
C ASN A 647 -12.46 -4.60 36.27
N LYS A 648 -12.41 -5.82 36.79
CA LYS A 648 -13.02 -6.15 38.08
C LYS A 648 -11.99 -5.92 39.17
N VAL A 649 -12.05 -4.75 39.81
CA VAL A 649 -11.16 -4.40 40.92
C VAL A 649 -11.85 -4.71 42.26
N ARG A 650 -11.30 -5.65 43.04
CA ARG A 650 -11.85 -6.00 44.37
C ARG A 650 -11.36 -5.08 45.48
N GLY A 651 -10.23 -4.41 45.27
CA GLY A 651 -9.73 -3.35 46.15
C GLY A 651 -10.33 -1.99 45.79
N LEU A 652 -9.46 -0.99 45.58
CA LEU A 652 -9.84 0.36 45.14
C LEU A 652 -9.08 0.72 43.86
N ALA A 653 -9.77 1.31 42.88
CA ALA A 653 -9.14 1.96 41.74
C ALA A 653 -8.92 3.46 42.05
N VAL A 654 -7.69 3.95 41.93
CA VAL A 654 -7.31 5.33 42.31
C VAL A 654 -6.45 6.04 41.25
N GLY A 655 -6.40 7.36 41.36
CA GLY A 655 -5.64 8.22 40.45
C GLY A 655 -6.21 8.16 39.04
N GLN A 656 -5.34 8.07 38.04
CA GLN A 656 -5.72 7.99 36.63
C GLN A 656 -6.46 6.69 36.27
N CYS A 657 -6.45 5.69 37.15
CA CYS A 657 -7.14 4.41 36.92
C CYS A 657 -8.51 4.33 37.60
N ALA A 658 -8.96 5.38 38.30
CA ALA A 658 -10.24 5.39 39.01
C ALA A 658 -11.47 5.14 38.11
N ALA A 659 -11.37 5.43 36.81
CA ALA A 659 -12.45 5.22 35.85
C ALA A 659 -12.35 3.89 35.08
N LEU A 660 -11.41 3.00 35.44
CA LEU A 660 -11.15 1.77 34.70
C LEU A 660 -11.86 0.53 35.27
N ASP A 661 -12.58 0.65 36.39
CA ASP A 661 -13.33 -0.45 37.03
C ASP A 661 -14.78 -0.66 36.51
#